data_AF-A0A2D9VDR3-F1
#
_entry.id   AF-A0A2D9VDR3-F1
#
_cell.length_a   1.000
_cell.length_b   1.000
_cell.length_c   1.000
_cell.angle_alpha   90.00
_cell.angle_beta   90.00
_cell.angle_gamma   90.00
#
_symmetry.space_group_name_H-M   'P 1'
#
loop_
_entity.id
_entity.type
_entity.pdbx_description
1 polymer ?
#
loop_
_entity_poly.entity_id
_entity_poly.type
_entity_poly.pdbx_seq_one_letter_code
_entity_poly.pdbx_strand_id
1 'polypeptide(L)'
;MKYFSFLMLIMAMAFSAYLRDIPIELTMPNGEIFSCFVSGDEFYNRFHDENGYTIIQSQEDGYYYYAKMINQNIVPSTYRADLNYNPQALGFTKNIIIPKDQYLSIRERKWAGIERRDAPTIGTVNNLNVFIRFADEQEFGNARSYYDEPFNSENGPSMKHYFDEVSYGLLTVNTIHYPICDDDSNLSYQDGYPRSYYQPYNAVTNLNGYSNDNQRTQREHELLQNAISFIESEVPEDLNIDADDDGNVDNVTFLIYGVPGGWADLLWPHRWALYSVESYINNKRVWDYNFNLASGPYFSVGTLCHEFAHSLGAPDLYHYWDDSAPVAVGGWDVMDATSDIPQWPSAYIKYRYFDWIELTDASGGGTFTLNPLGLPDNNAYRLDSVNPNEYFVIEYRTQEGIYDVYAPGNDQGIVIYRVNNLYNGQGNANGPPDELYVYRTGGTLTTSGSFGGAVFSESTGRTQFNDTTDPSSFLSDGSMGGINIINIGEAGDTIEFTVLNLMLLGNFFGAMNDSDGDGILNPGESAVLEFNMNNMSDDVLAYAITGTLSSEHPITFPNPIIEFGDLDGNQSSYSYFSEMILSEDISLGNIPILLEINAEYIQGSNLLFYNDTYSFDINVSLNQSGFPNEFYFPSSSSPIMMNVDNDADKEIIFGDFDGKIRAFNTDGSEVNNNTYPYSTGNQIWGSPASADIDLDGIQDFIIGSKDKYLYFFDEIGFKGSYYSDSYLIGTPSIGNIDDDPELEIIIGGYSSGDGRKLFAVNHDQTPVDGFPVDIGEKIKHGVALADFNNNGKDDIVFGTDSDNIYLLNDDGSIADGFPFLTGGNISSAPTILEVDSNLLIIAGSNDDHLYAINSNGLLEFAFEADSNIETSPSFLDYDNSCYIFFGDNSGMLYGIDYHGNLLPSFPIDIGSNIIKSIVISDLDLDYIPELIFGTESGDMHAFNIHGMTYHQMPIEYPFSYYSAPMIYDLDNDSDLEIIAGTSLSINAFDIKQEGSNVDYWSMFRGDHMRSGFHVFTPLCEYGDINTDGNIDILDILEQINFILDIVTPSESDICASDLNDDSNIDLLDSILLINLIINP
;
A
#
# COMPACT_ATOMS: atom_id res chain seq x y z
N MET A 1 -8.45 -43.45 -18.33
CA MET A 1 -7.07 -43.93 -18.09
C MET A 1 -6.18 -42.71 -18.28
N LYS A 2 -5.91 -41.96 -17.20
CA LYS A 2 -4.68 -41.99 -16.37
C LYS A 2 -3.45 -41.75 -17.25
N TYR A 3 -2.69 -40.66 -17.11
CA TYR A 3 -2.00 -40.23 -15.89
C TYR A 3 -1.98 -38.69 -15.71
N PHE A 4 -2.39 -38.23 -14.54
CA PHE A 4 -1.98 -36.93 -13.97
C PHE A 4 -0.71 -37.22 -13.17
N SER A 5 0.41 -36.60 -13.53
CA SER A 5 1.61 -36.59 -12.68
C SER A 5 1.42 -35.45 -11.67
N PHE A 6 1.26 -35.83 -10.40
CA PHE A 6 1.31 -34.91 -9.28
C PHE A 6 2.78 -34.49 -9.13
N LEU A 7 3.12 -33.26 -9.52
CA LEU A 7 4.39 -32.65 -9.15
C LEU A 7 4.24 -32.24 -7.68
N MET A 8 4.80 -33.04 -6.76
CA MET A 8 5.01 -32.57 -5.39
C MET A 8 6.14 -31.55 -5.47
N LEU A 9 5.80 -30.25 -5.45
CA LEU A 9 6.73 -29.22 -5.02
C LEU A 9 7.04 -29.51 -3.55
N ILE A 10 8.21 -30.09 -3.28
CA ILE A 10 8.79 -30.03 -1.94
C ILE A 10 9.44 -28.65 -1.88
N MET A 11 8.76 -27.67 -1.28
CA MET A 11 9.43 -26.46 -0.83
C MET A 11 10.41 -26.89 0.26
N ALA A 12 11.70 -26.91 -0.06
CA ALA A 12 12.74 -26.86 0.96
C ALA A 12 12.66 -25.47 1.57
N MET A 13 12.15 -25.36 2.80
CA MET A 13 12.20 -24.10 3.53
C MET A 13 13.63 -23.93 4.04
N ALA A 14 14.33 -22.90 3.57
CA ALA A 14 15.56 -22.44 4.20
C ALA A 14 15.19 -21.70 5.48
N PHE A 15 15.81 -22.05 6.60
CA PHE A 15 15.64 -21.40 7.89
C PHE A 15 16.89 -20.58 8.20
N SER A 16 16.75 -19.30 8.53
CA SER A 16 17.82 -18.54 9.18
C SER A 16 18.27 -19.23 10.48
N ALA A 17 19.49 -19.00 10.95
CA ALA A 17 19.80 -19.38 12.34
C ALA A 17 18.88 -18.67 13.34
N TYR A 18 18.28 -17.54 12.92
CA TYR A 18 16.96 -17.13 13.37
C TYR A 18 15.88 -18.13 12.93
N LEU A 19 15.40 -18.96 13.85
CA LEU A 19 14.36 -19.96 13.57
C LEU A 19 13.01 -19.25 13.46
N ARG A 20 12.24 -19.55 12.41
CA ARG A 20 10.94 -18.93 12.10
C ARG A 20 9.81 -19.96 12.17
N ASP A 21 8.70 -19.54 12.76
CA ASP A 21 7.43 -20.25 12.76
C ASP A 21 7.54 -21.72 13.16
N ILE A 22 8.35 -22.03 14.17
CA ILE A 22 8.51 -23.42 14.58
C ILE A 22 7.30 -23.83 15.43
N PRO A 23 6.52 -24.85 15.03
CA PRO A 23 5.35 -25.27 15.78
C PRO A 23 5.75 -25.87 17.13
N ILE A 24 5.05 -25.45 18.20
CA ILE A 24 5.25 -25.93 19.56
C ILE A 24 3.92 -26.19 20.27
N GLU A 25 3.89 -27.25 21.08
CA GLU A 25 2.74 -27.61 21.92
C GLU A 25 3.04 -27.27 23.39
N LEU A 26 2.23 -26.38 23.97
CA LEU A 26 2.36 -25.93 25.34
C LEU A 26 1.27 -26.56 26.22
N THR A 27 1.64 -27.03 27.42
CA THR A 27 0.66 -27.58 28.37
C THR A 27 0.12 -26.46 29.27
N MET A 28 -1.19 -26.22 29.20
CA MET A 28 -1.88 -25.21 30.01
C MET A 28 -2.10 -25.68 31.47
N PRO A 29 -2.36 -24.76 32.42
CA PRO A 29 -2.61 -25.11 33.83
C PRO A 29 -3.75 -26.11 34.08
N ASN A 30 -4.72 -26.20 33.16
CA ASN A 30 -5.82 -27.18 33.20
C ASN A 30 -5.47 -28.56 32.59
N GLY A 31 -4.26 -28.72 32.05
CA GLY A 31 -3.79 -29.94 31.38
C GLY A 31 -4.15 -30.04 29.89
N GLU A 32 -4.80 -29.02 29.31
CA GLU A 32 -5.04 -28.96 27.86
C GLU A 32 -3.76 -28.54 27.10
N ILE A 33 -3.67 -28.95 25.84
CA ILE A 33 -2.56 -28.61 24.95
C ILE A 33 -2.95 -27.40 24.11
N PHE A 34 -2.08 -26.39 24.08
CA PHE A 34 -2.20 -25.19 23.26
C PHE A 34 -1.08 -25.18 22.21
N SER A 35 -1.44 -25.16 20.93
CA SER A 35 -0.49 -25.11 19.82
C SER A 35 -0.23 -23.66 19.42
N CYS A 36 1.04 -23.30 19.31
CA CYS A 36 1.47 -21.99 18.80
C CYS A 36 2.80 -22.14 18.05
N PHE A 37 3.41 -21.02 17.68
CA PHE A 37 4.72 -20.99 17.03
C PHE A 37 5.74 -20.30 17.92
N VAL A 38 7.01 -20.66 17.75
CA VAL A 38 8.16 -19.96 18.31
C VAL A 38 9.07 -19.47 17.19
N SER A 39 9.45 -18.19 17.28
CA SER A 39 10.45 -17.57 16.40
C SER A 39 11.50 -16.85 17.23
N GLY A 40 12.75 -16.86 16.80
CA GLY A 40 13.85 -16.18 17.49
C GLY A 40 15.22 -16.72 17.14
N ASP A 41 16.21 -16.21 17.88
CA ASP A 41 17.63 -16.56 17.79
C ASP A 41 18.19 -16.86 19.19
N GLU A 42 19.51 -16.98 19.31
CA GLU A 42 20.19 -17.25 20.57
C GLU A 42 20.07 -16.13 21.62
N PHE A 43 19.72 -14.90 21.23
CA PHE A 43 19.62 -13.76 22.15
C PHE A 43 18.20 -13.57 22.64
N TYR A 44 17.21 -13.80 21.78
CA TYR A 44 15.80 -13.69 22.15
C TYR A 44 14.89 -14.53 21.26
N ASN A 45 13.92 -15.19 21.88
CA ASN A 45 12.84 -15.89 21.18
C ASN A 45 11.47 -15.58 21.80
N ARG A 46 10.42 -15.66 20.97
CA ARG A 46 9.05 -15.34 21.36
C ARG A 46 8.06 -16.39 20.87
N PHE A 47 6.96 -16.55 21.61
CA PHE A 47 5.79 -17.27 21.11
C PHE A 47 4.90 -16.33 20.30
N HIS A 48 4.22 -16.87 19.29
CA HIS A 48 3.21 -16.15 18.53
C HIS A 48 2.19 -17.10 17.90
N ASP A 49 1.06 -16.54 17.46
CA ASP A 49 0.10 -17.27 16.62
C ASP A 49 0.52 -17.28 15.15
N GLU A 50 -0.27 -17.94 14.29
CA GLU A 50 -0.04 -18.02 12.83
C GLU A 50 -0.03 -16.67 12.13
N ASN A 51 -0.59 -15.62 12.76
CA ASN A 51 -0.69 -14.27 12.20
C ASN A 51 0.41 -13.34 12.73
N GLY A 52 1.35 -13.85 13.52
CA GLY A 52 2.50 -13.11 14.06
C GLY A 52 2.21 -12.32 15.34
N TYR A 53 1.06 -12.50 15.99
CA TYR A 53 0.76 -11.83 17.26
C TYR A 53 1.49 -12.50 18.41
N THR A 54 2.32 -11.75 19.14
CA THR A 54 3.13 -12.25 20.25
C THR A 54 2.26 -12.77 21.40
N ILE A 55 2.62 -13.94 21.93
CA ILE A 55 1.96 -14.62 23.04
C ILE A 55 2.94 -14.70 24.22
N ILE A 56 2.47 -14.45 25.43
CA ILE A 56 3.28 -14.53 26.66
C ILE A 56 2.51 -15.25 27.77
N GLN A 57 3.22 -16.04 28.58
CA GLN A 57 2.64 -16.72 29.74
C GLN A 57 2.46 -15.74 30.91
N SER A 58 1.27 -15.75 31.52
CA SER A 58 0.98 -14.99 32.73
C SER A 58 1.65 -15.60 33.95
N GLN A 59 2.24 -14.75 34.79
CA GLN A 59 2.81 -15.12 36.08
C GLN A 59 1.75 -15.29 37.18
N GLU A 60 0.51 -14.84 36.93
CA GLU A 60 -0.57 -14.88 37.93
C GLU A 60 -1.34 -16.21 37.92
N ASP A 61 -1.60 -16.76 36.73
CA ASP A 61 -2.44 -17.96 36.56
C ASP A 61 -1.82 -19.04 35.66
N GLY A 62 -0.69 -18.75 34.99
CA GLY A 62 0.02 -19.69 34.14
C GLY A 62 -0.56 -19.90 32.73
N TYR A 63 -1.64 -19.20 32.36
CA TYR A 63 -2.20 -19.25 31.00
C TYR A 63 -1.46 -18.34 30.03
N TYR A 64 -1.66 -18.54 28.73
CA TYR A 64 -1.01 -17.79 27.66
C TYR A 64 -1.95 -16.71 27.10
N TYR A 65 -1.43 -15.50 26.97
CA TYR A 65 -2.18 -14.31 26.57
C TYR A 65 -1.51 -13.60 25.42
N TYR A 66 -2.31 -12.94 24.58
CA TYR A 66 -1.76 -11.98 23.63
C TYR A 66 -1.02 -10.89 24.39
N ALA A 67 0.19 -10.56 23.95
CA ALA A 67 1.08 -9.63 24.62
C ALA A 67 0.78 -8.17 24.26
N LYS A 68 1.03 -7.25 25.19
CA LYS A 68 1.02 -5.80 24.94
C LYS A 68 2.33 -5.18 25.38
N MET A 69 2.76 -4.14 24.66
CA MET A 69 3.89 -3.31 25.07
C MET A 69 3.39 -2.21 26.01
N ILE A 70 3.84 -2.22 27.28
CA ILE A 70 3.55 -1.16 28.25
C ILE A 70 4.87 -0.69 28.85
N ASN A 71 5.20 0.59 28.69
CA ASN A 71 6.45 1.19 29.20
C ASN A 71 7.69 0.34 28.85
N GLN A 72 7.85 -0.02 27.57
CA GLN A 72 8.96 -0.85 27.06
C GLN A 72 9.03 -2.28 27.63
N ASN A 73 8.01 -2.74 28.34
CA ASN A 73 7.91 -4.12 28.82
C ASN A 73 6.80 -4.86 28.10
N ILE A 74 7.09 -6.11 27.73
CA ILE A 74 6.09 -7.03 27.19
C ILE A 74 5.33 -7.64 28.37
N VAL A 75 4.02 -7.41 28.42
CA VAL A 75 3.16 -7.91 29.49
C VAL A 75 1.97 -8.68 28.93
N PRO A 76 1.45 -9.70 29.65
CA PRO A 76 0.23 -10.39 29.26
C PRO A 76 -0.95 -9.42 29.26
N SER A 77 -1.80 -9.52 28.23
CA SER A 77 -3.10 -8.82 28.22
C SER A 77 -4.16 -9.57 29.02
N THR A 78 -5.41 -9.13 28.92
CA THR A 78 -6.58 -9.85 29.45
C THR A 78 -7.15 -10.88 28.46
N TYR A 79 -6.64 -10.96 27.23
CA TYR A 79 -7.14 -11.82 26.17
C TYR A 79 -6.29 -13.08 26.03
N ARG A 80 -6.86 -14.22 26.44
CA ARG A 80 -6.23 -15.54 26.32
C ARG A 80 -6.04 -15.94 24.87
N ALA A 81 -4.86 -16.42 24.52
CA ALA A 81 -4.49 -16.77 23.15
C ALA A 81 -5.15 -18.08 22.65
N ASP A 82 -5.60 -18.94 23.57
CA ASP A 82 -6.34 -20.17 23.24
C ASP A 82 -7.83 -19.93 22.97
N LEU A 83 -8.33 -18.72 23.24
CA LEU A 83 -9.70 -18.33 22.95
C LEU A 83 -9.71 -17.62 21.59
N ASN A 84 -10.63 -18.03 20.70
CA ASN A 84 -10.72 -17.59 19.30
C ASN A 84 -11.13 -16.10 19.15
N TYR A 85 -10.25 -15.19 19.58
CA TYR A 85 -10.38 -13.75 19.42
C TYR A 85 -9.79 -13.30 18.08
N ASN A 86 -10.19 -12.12 17.62
CA ASN A 86 -9.53 -11.42 16.51
C ASN A 86 -8.60 -10.33 17.10
N PRO A 87 -7.27 -10.56 17.18
CA PRO A 87 -6.35 -9.61 17.80
C PRO A 87 -6.27 -8.28 17.06
N GLN A 88 -6.47 -8.28 15.73
CA GLN A 88 -6.47 -7.07 14.91
C GLN A 88 -7.62 -6.14 15.29
N ALA A 89 -8.83 -6.68 15.39
CA ALA A 89 -10.02 -5.93 15.81
C ALA A 89 -9.92 -5.40 17.26
N LEU A 90 -9.05 -6.01 18.07
CA LEU A 90 -8.77 -5.62 19.45
C LEU A 90 -7.59 -4.63 19.57
N GLY A 91 -7.02 -4.19 18.44
CA GLY A 91 -5.94 -3.19 18.39
C GLY A 91 -4.58 -3.70 18.83
N PHE A 92 -4.30 -5.01 18.74
CA PHE A 92 -2.97 -5.55 18.98
C PHE A 92 -2.05 -5.29 17.79
N THR A 93 -0.79 -5.01 18.08
CA THR A 93 0.28 -4.93 17.08
C THR A 93 0.94 -6.31 16.91
N LYS A 94 1.29 -6.65 15.67
CA LYS A 94 2.06 -7.87 15.35
C LYS A 94 3.52 -7.70 15.77
N ASN A 95 4.25 -8.80 15.87
CA ASN A 95 5.71 -8.82 16.03
C ASN A 95 6.27 -8.02 17.23
N ILE A 96 5.52 -7.98 18.35
CA ILE A 96 6.00 -7.35 19.59
C ILE A 96 7.20 -8.13 20.14
N ILE A 97 8.38 -7.51 20.21
CA ILE A 97 9.64 -8.02 20.77
C ILE A 97 10.31 -6.97 21.70
N ILE A 98 11.33 -7.38 22.47
CA ILE A 98 11.98 -6.57 23.54
C ILE A 98 12.83 -5.42 23.01
N PRO A 99 12.62 -4.12 23.30
CA PRO A 99 13.28 -2.99 22.61
C PRO A 99 14.75 -3.16 22.16
N LYS A 100 15.14 -2.59 21.00
CA LYS A 100 16.46 -2.73 20.36
C LYS A 100 17.64 -2.63 21.33
N ASP A 101 17.66 -1.60 22.16
CA ASP A 101 18.74 -1.39 23.14
C ASP A 101 18.84 -2.52 24.17
N GLN A 102 17.70 -3.09 24.58
CA GLN A 102 17.64 -4.24 25.47
C GLN A 102 18.18 -5.49 24.76
N TYR A 103 17.76 -5.74 23.52
CA TYR A 103 18.27 -6.85 22.71
C TYR A 103 19.79 -6.75 22.52
N LEU A 104 20.30 -5.59 22.09
CA LEU A 104 21.73 -5.33 21.91
C LEU A 104 22.52 -5.50 23.22
N SER A 105 21.95 -5.08 24.36
CA SER A 105 22.57 -5.29 25.66
C SER A 105 22.66 -6.77 26.09
N ILE A 106 21.75 -7.63 25.61
CA ILE A 106 21.83 -9.07 25.83
C ILE A 106 22.98 -9.63 24.99
N ARG A 107 23.03 -9.25 23.71
CA ARG A 107 24.11 -9.64 22.79
C ARG A 107 25.49 -9.23 23.28
N GLU A 108 25.70 -7.95 23.58
CA GLU A 108 27.00 -7.44 24.04
C GLU A 108 27.49 -8.20 25.27
N ARG A 109 26.58 -8.54 26.20
CA ARG A 109 26.92 -9.33 27.39
C ARG A 109 27.27 -10.77 27.05
N LYS A 110 26.59 -11.40 26.09
CA LYS A 110 26.91 -12.77 25.66
C LYS A 110 28.25 -12.82 24.92
N TRP A 111 28.57 -11.83 24.10
CA TRP A 111 29.79 -11.78 23.28
C TRP A 111 30.99 -11.09 23.96
N ALA A 112 30.81 -10.53 25.16
CA ALA A 112 31.89 -9.90 25.91
C ALA A 112 32.98 -10.92 26.30
N GLY A 113 34.14 -10.83 25.66
CA GLY A 113 35.32 -11.64 25.99
C GLY A 113 35.41 -12.99 25.28
N ILE A 114 34.60 -13.22 24.25
CA ILE A 114 34.76 -14.35 23.32
C ILE A 114 35.91 -14.01 22.33
N GLU A 115 36.84 -14.94 22.12
CA GLU A 115 37.82 -14.82 21.02
C GLU A 115 37.11 -15.06 19.67
N ARG A 116 37.59 -14.39 18.61
CA ARG A 116 36.87 -14.37 17.32
C ARG A 116 37.11 -15.61 16.46
N ARG A 117 38.02 -16.51 16.84
CA ARG A 117 38.34 -17.75 16.13
C ARG A 117 38.98 -18.70 17.14
N ASP A 118 38.31 -19.80 17.44
CA ASP A 118 38.75 -20.77 18.47
C ASP A 118 39.20 -22.10 17.86
N ALA A 119 38.84 -22.36 16.60
CA ALA A 119 39.29 -23.53 15.86
C ALA A 119 40.13 -23.10 14.64
N PRO A 120 41.17 -23.88 14.28
CA PRO A 120 41.89 -23.63 13.05
C PRO A 120 41.01 -23.86 11.83
N THR A 121 41.19 -23.02 10.81
CA THR A 121 40.44 -23.14 9.54
C THR A 121 41.03 -24.14 8.57
N ILE A 122 42.18 -24.75 8.90
CA ILE A 122 42.85 -25.79 8.12
C ILE A 122 43.34 -26.91 9.02
N GLY A 123 43.53 -28.11 8.46
CA GLY A 123 44.00 -29.28 9.19
C GLY A 123 42.87 -30.15 9.72
N THR A 124 43.02 -30.69 10.92
CA THR A 124 42.03 -31.60 11.52
C THR A 124 41.57 -31.05 12.86
N VAL A 125 40.26 -30.81 12.98
CA VAL A 125 39.59 -30.43 14.23
C VAL A 125 38.84 -31.64 14.78
N ASN A 126 39.03 -31.96 16.05
CA ASN A 126 38.32 -33.03 16.73
C ASN A 126 37.24 -32.45 17.65
N ASN A 127 36.03 -32.27 17.10
CA ASN A 127 34.86 -31.82 17.84
C ASN A 127 34.43 -32.86 18.88
N LEU A 128 34.34 -32.45 20.14
CA LEU A 128 33.84 -33.32 21.22
C LEU A 128 32.33 -33.12 21.37
N ASN A 129 31.52 -34.12 21.07
CA ASN A 129 30.06 -34.03 21.20
C ASN A 129 29.55 -34.77 22.45
N VAL A 130 29.04 -34.02 23.43
CA VAL A 130 28.62 -34.52 24.74
C VAL A 130 27.09 -34.57 24.82
N PHE A 131 26.54 -35.77 25.03
CA PHE A 131 25.10 -35.99 25.10
C PHE A 131 24.60 -35.77 26.52
N ILE A 132 23.54 -34.97 26.67
CA ILE A 132 22.99 -34.58 27.98
C ILE A 132 21.48 -34.86 28.02
N ARG A 133 21.00 -35.42 29.14
CA ARG A 133 19.58 -35.51 29.49
C ARG A 133 19.33 -35.10 30.94
N PHE A 134 18.08 -34.79 31.28
CA PHE A 134 17.70 -34.36 32.62
C PHE A 134 17.21 -35.49 33.53
N ALA A 135 17.11 -35.23 34.84
CA ALA A 135 16.78 -36.22 35.86
C ALA A 135 15.42 -36.92 35.64
N ASP A 136 14.46 -36.22 35.06
CA ASP A 136 13.09 -36.66 34.76
C ASP A 136 12.93 -37.29 33.36
N GLU A 137 14.02 -37.41 32.60
CA GLU A 137 14.00 -37.87 31.23
C GLU A 137 14.55 -39.29 31.07
N GLN A 138 14.02 -39.99 30.08
CA GLN A 138 14.56 -41.27 29.65
C GLN A 138 15.79 -41.06 28.76
N GLU A 139 16.53 -42.14 28.53
CA GLU A 139 17.67 -42.13 27.61
C GLU A 139 17.23 -41.76 26.18
N PHE A 140 18.18 -41.31 25.36
CA PHE A 140 17.96 -41.01 23.95
C PHE A 140 17.27 -42.18 23.23
N GLY A 141 16.20 -41.89 22.51
CA GLY A 141 15.33 -42.92 21.92
C GLY A 141 15.93 -43.62 20.69
N ASN A 142 16.82 -42.94 19.97
CA ASN A 142 17.53 -43.47 18.82
C ASN A 142 18.94 -43.95 19.20
N ALA A 143 19.47 -44.90 18.41
CA ALA A 143 20.83 -45.42 18.56
C ALA A 143 21.88 -44.32 18.30
N ARG A 144 23.11 -44.48 18.82
CA ARG A 144 24.21 -43.53 18.62
C ARG A 144 24.48 -43.27 17.15
N SER A 145 24.41 -44.29 16.30
CA SER A 145 24.62 -44.17 14.84
C SER A 145 23.66 -43.20 14.14
N TYR A 146 22.43 -43.05 14.65
CA TYR A 146 21.46 -42.09 14.11
C TYR A 146 21.92 -40.64 14.34
N TYR A 147 22.49 -40.36 15.50
CA TYR A 147 23.01 -39.02 15.81
C TYR A 147 24.40 -38.79 15.23
N ASP A 148 25.17 -39.84 14.96
CA ASP A 148 26.49 -39.76 14.32
C ASP A 148 26.39 -39.41 12.83
N GLU A 149 25.34 -39.86 12.13
CA GLU A 149 25.18 -39.63 10.68
C GLU A 149 25.31 -38.14 10.29
N PRO A 150 24.59 -37.18 10.90
CA PRO A 150 24.72 -35.76 10.55
C PRO A 150 26.09 -35.14 10.88
N PHE A 151 26.88 -35.76 11.75
CA PHE A 151 28.22 -35.27 12.09
C PHE A 151 29.32 -35.88 11.22
N ASN A 152 29.31 -37.20 11.02
CA ASN A 152 30.48 -37.97 10.57
C ASN A 152 30.28 -38.79 9.29
N SER A 153 29.09 -38.80 8.67
CA SER A 153 28.87 -39.58 7.44
C SER A 153 29.87 -39.20 6.33
N GLU A 154 30.73 -40.15 5.94
CA GLU A 154 31.83 -39.93 4.98
C GLU A 154 31.36 -39.61 3.55
N ASN A 155 30.13 -39.99 3.17
CA ASN A 155 29.58 -39.70 1.84
C ASN A 155 28.60 -38.51 1.85
N GLY A 156 28.44 -37.87 3.01
CA GLY A 156 27.52 -36.76 3.21
C GLY A 156 26.03 -37.10 3.04
N PRO A 157 25.15 -36.12 3.25
CA PRO A 157 25.45 -34.82 3.87
C PRO A 157 25.80 -35.01 5.37
N SER A 158 26.87 -34.37 5.82
CA SER A 158 27.29 -34.35 7.23
C SER A 158 28.21 -33.17 7.48
N MET A 159 28.38 -32.75 8.73
CA MET A 159 29.32 -31.67 9.09
C MET A 159 30.74 -31.96 8.61
N LYS A 160 31.21 -33.20 8.79
CA LYS A 160 32.51 -33.65 8.28
C LYS A 160 32.62 -33.51 6.76
N HIS A 161 31.67 -34.07 6.02
CA HIS A 161 31.68 -34.04 4.54
C HIS A 161 31.53 -32.62 4.01
N TYR A 162 30.73 -31.78 4.68
CA TYR A 162 30.51 -30.39 4.31
C TYR A 162 31.81 -29.59 4.36
N PHE A 163 32.49 -29.57 5.51
CA PHE A 163 33.71 -28.80 5.66
C PHE A 163 34.86 -29.36 4.82
N ASP A 164 34.93 -30.68 4.57
CA ASP A 164 35.88 -31.24 3.61
C ASP A 164 35.62 -30.72 2.19
N GLU A 165 34.36 -30.73 1.72
CA GLU A 165 33.97 -30.27 0.38
C GLU A 165 34.16 -28.76 0.20
N VAL A 166 33.58 -27.93 1.09
CA VAL A 166 33.59 -26.47 0.90
C VAL A 166 34.95 -25.83 1.14
N SER A 167 35.85 -26.52 1.84
CA SER A 167 37.25 -26.10 2.05
C SER A 167 38.24 -26.68 1.04
N TYR A 168 37.76 -27.45 0.04
CA TYR A 168 38.63 -28.11 -0.95
C TYR A 168 39.61 -29.13 -0.32
N GLY A 169 39.19 -29.80 0.76
CA GLY A 169 39.98 -30.76 1.52
C GLY A 169 41.02 -30.11 2.45
N LEU A 170 40.92 -28.81 2.72
CA LEU A 170 41.82 -28.11 3.64
C LEU A 170 41.46 -28.34 5.11
N LEU A 171 40.19 -28.57 5.43
CA LEU A 171 39.68 -28.77 6.78
C LEU A 171 38.92 -30.10 6.90
N THR A 172 39.33 -30.93 7.86
CA THR A 172 38.59 -32.13 8.26
C THR A 172 38.06 -31.95 9.67
N VAL A 173 36.75 -32.11 9.85
CA VAL A 173 36.09 -32.02 11.17
C VAL A 173 35.61 -33.41 11.58
N ASN A 174 36.27 -34.03 12.56
CA ASN A 174 35.82 -35.30 13.13
C ASN A 174 35.04 -35.03 14.41
N THR A 175 33.88 -35.65 14.55
CA THR A 175 33.11 -35.58 15.81
C THR A 175 33.28 -36.86 16.60
N ILE A 176 33.54 -36.76 17.90
CA ILE A 176 33.65 -37.90 18.80
C ILE A 176 32.56 -37.78 19.87
N HIS A 177 31.72 -38.80 19.98
CA HIS A 177 30.56 -38.78 20.87
C HIS A 177 30.88 -39.30 22.27
N TYR A 178 30.43 -38.57 23.28
CA TYR A 178 30.56 -38.90 24.69
C TYR A 178 29.19 -38.86 25.39
N PRO A 179 28.94 -39.74 26.38
CA PRO A 179 29.83 -40.82 26.84
C PRO A 179 30.00 -41.94 25.82
N ILE A 180 31.13 -42.64 25.89
CA ILE A 180 31.46 -43.73 24.96
C ILE A 180 30.46 -44.88 25.15
N CYS A 181 29.86 -45.32 24.03
CA CYS A 181 28.93 -46.45 23.99
C CYS A 181 28.99 -47.17 22.65
N ASP A 182 28.34 -48.32 22.54
CA ASP A 182 28.20 -49.05 21.27
C ASP A 182 27.22 -48.33 20.34
N ASP A 183 27.48 -48.35 19.03
CA ASP A 183 26.69 -47.64 18.00
C ASP A 183 25.20 -47.98 17.99
N ASP A 184 24.85 -49.21 18.36
CA ASP A 184 23.46 -49.73 18.44
C ASP A 184 22.74 -49.32 19.74
N SER A 185 23.42 -48.61 20.64
CA SER A 185 22.90 -48.10 21.90
C SER A 185 23.12 -46.59 21.99
N ASN A 186 22.59 -45.92 23.01
CA ASN A 186 22.92 -44.52 23.27
C ASN A 186 23.04 -44.30 24.77
N LEU A 187 24.02 -43.50 25.16
CA LEU A 187 24.27 -43.08 26.54
C LEU A 187 24.43 -41.56 26.57
N SER A 188 24.02 -40.97 27.68
CA SER A 188 24.18 -39.54 27.95
C SER A 188 24.59 -39.32 29.39
N TYR A 189 25.19 -38.14 29.65
CA TYR A 189 25.27 -37.61 30.99
C TYR A 189 23.85 -37.25 31.46
N GLN A 190 23.41 -37.85 32.58
CA GLN A 190 22.14 -37.52 33.22
C GLN A 190 22.38 -36.50 34.32
N ASP A 191 21.85 -35.29 34.16
CA ASP A 191 21.94 -34.26 35.18
C ASP A 191 21.12 -34.59 36.44
N GLY A 192 21.54 -34.04 37.59
CA GLY A 192 20.87 -34.22 38.87
C GLY A 192 19.54 -33.48 39.01
N TYR A 193 19.25 -32.52 38.14
CA TYR A 193 18.04 -31.71 38.14
C TYR A 193 17.10 -32.07 36.98
N PRO A 194 15.77 -31.91 37.16
CA PRO A 194 14.79 -32.09 36.08
C PRO A 194 14.86 -30.93 35.08
N ARG A 195 14.33 -31.12 33.85
CA ARG A 195 14.32 -30.09 32.80
C ARG A 195 13.75 -28.76 33.28
N SER A 196 12.71 -28.79 34.12
CA SER A 196 12.05 -27.59 34.63
C SER A 196 12.96 -26.67 35.46
N TYR A 197 14.08 -27.20 35.99
CA TYR A 197 15.11 -26.40 36.65
C TYR A 197 15.88 -25.50 35.66
N TYR A 198 15.93 -25.87 34.40
CA TYR A 198 16.60 -25.10 33.34
C TYR A 198 15.63 -24.26 32.52
N GLN A 199 14.38 -24.10 32.98
CA GLN A 199 13.35 -23.29 32.34
C GLN A 199 13.02 -22.04 33.18
N PRO A 200 12.39 -21.00 32.59
CA PRO A 200 11.96 -19.82 33.34
C PRO A 200 11.02 -20.16 34.51
N TYR A 201 11.19 -19.46 35.63
CA TYR A 201 10.30 -19.56 36.79
C TYR A 201 8.89 -19.07 36.45
N ASN A 202 7.89 -19.84 36.87
CA ASN A 202 6.49 -19.42 36.89
C ASN A 202 5.84 -19.84 38.21
N ALA A 203 5.16 -18.92 38.88
CA ALA A 203 4.58 -19.15 40.21
C ALA A 203 3.49 -20.24 40.24
N VAL A 204 2.94 -20.62 39.08
CA VAL A 204 1.88 -21.63 38.94
C VAL A 204 2.40 -22.89 38.26
N THR A 205 3.12 -22.73 37.14
CA THR A 205 3.48 -23.86 36.25
C THR A 205 4.92 -24.36 36.44
N ASN A 206 5.85 -23.55 37.01
CA ASN A 206 7.25 -23.96 37.20
C ASN A 206 7.92 -23.29 38.43
N LEU A 207 7.76 -23.87 39.61
CA LEU A 207 8.27 -23.32 40.87
C LEU A 207 9.79 -23.44 41.06
N ASN A 208 10.47 -24.31 40.32
CA ASN A 208 11.91 -24.56 40.45
C ASN A 208 12.75 -23.95 39.31
N GLY A 209 12.12 -23.23 38.37
CA GLY A 209 12.80 -22.52 37.30
C GLY A 209 13.73 -21.38 37.76
N TYR A 210 14.44 -20.76 36.81
CA TYR A 210 15.32 -19.61 37.09
C TYR A 210 14.54 -18.29 36.99
N SER A 211 14.89 -17.31 37.82
CA SER A 211 14.14 -16.03 37.91
C SER A 211 14.84 -14.84 37.26
N ASN A 212 16.08 -14.98 36.81
CA ASN A 212 16.85 -13.93 36.14
C ASN A 212 18.04 -14.52 35.37
N ASP A 213 18.64 -13.67 34.54
CA ASP A 213 19.74 -14.03 33.65
C ASP A 213 20.99 -14.54 34.41
N ASN A 214 21.31 -14.00 35.59
CA ASN A 214 22.43 -14.51 36.39
C ASN A 214 22.20 -15.96 36.84
N GLN A 215 20.97 -16.30 37.26
CA GLN A 215 20.62 -17.69 37.59
C GLN A 215 20.60 -18.58 36.35
N ARG A 216 20.15 -18.07 35.19
CA ARG A 216 20.20 -18.77 33.90
C ARG A 216 21.64 -19.17 33.57
N THR A 217 22.53 -18.18 33.48
CA THR A 217 23.97 -18.37 33.20
C THR A 217 24.62 -19.37 34.16
N GLN A 218 24.38 -19.21 35.46
CA GLN A 218 25.00 -20.08 36.46
C GLN A 218 24.55 -21.53 36.28
N ARG A 219 23.24 -21.76 36.10
CA ARG A 219 22.71 -23.12 35.92
C ARG A 219 23.23 -23.78 34.64
N GLU A 220 23.27 -23.03 33.54
CA GLU A 220 23.83 -23.49 32.27
C GLU A 220 25.29 -23.89 32.42
N HIS A 221 26.13 -22.99 32.93
CA HIS A 221 27.56 -23.24 33.04
C HIS A 221 27.88 -24.38 34.03
N GLU A 222 27.11 -24.51 35.12
CA GLU A 222 27.23 -25.65 36.04
C GLU A 222 26.82 -26.97 35.37
N LEU A 223 25.76 -27.00 34.56
CA LEU A 223 25.35 -28.17 33.78
C LEU A 223 26.47 -28.63 32.85
N LEU A 224 27.02 -27.71 32.06
CA LEU A 224 28.05 -28.01 31.07
C LEU A 224 29.38 -28.41 31.76
N GLN A 225 29.76 -27.74 32.85
CA GLN A 225 30.94 -28.14 33.63
C GLN A 225 30.80 -29.56 34.20
N ASN A 226 29.62 -29.92 34.72
CA ASN A 226 29.38 -31.26 35.24
C ASN A 226 29.43 -32.32 34.13
N ALA A 227 28.87 -32.02 32.96
CA ALA A 227 28.92 -32.90 31.80
C ALA A 227 30.37 -33.10 31.30
N ILE A 228 31.17 -32.02 31.23
CA ILE A 228 32.60 -32.09 30.91
C ILE A 228 33.35 -32.94 31.94
N SER A 229 33.11 -32.70 33.23
CA SER A 229 33.75 -33.46 34.32
C SER A 229 33.38 -34.95 34.29
N PHE A 230 32.18 -35.28 33.79
CA PHE A 230 31.72 -36.66 33.64
C PHE A 230 32.49 -37.41 32.56
N ILE A 231 32.77 -36.74 31.43
CA ILE A 231 33.43 -37.35 30.26
C ILE A 231 34.95 -37.20 30.26
N GLU A 232 35.53 -36.34 31.12
CA GLU A 232 36.97 -36.02 31.15
C GLU A 232 37.86 -37.27 31.10
N SER A 233 37.56 -38.29 31.91
CA SER A 233 38.38 -39.52 31.97
C SER A 233 38.23 -40.45 30.76
N GLU A 234 37.22 -40.23 29.92
CA GLU A 234 36.98 -40.99 28.69
C GLU A 234 37.71 -40.39 27.48
N VAL A 235 38.07 -39.10 27.53
CA VAL A 235 38.79 -38.43 26.44
C VAL A 235 40.27 -38.84 26.45
N PRO A 236 40.80 -39.48 25.40
CA PRO A 236 42.18 -39.94 25.37
C PRO A 236 43.20 -38.80 25.50
N GLU A 237 44.24 -38.96 26.33
CA GLU A 237 45.31 -37.95 26.50
C GLU A 237 46.10 -37.65 25.21
N ASP A 238 46.07 -38.56 24.23
CA ASP A 238 46.75 -38.45 22.94
C ASP A 238 45.85 -37.92 21.80
N LEU A 239 44.55 -37.71 22.07
CA LEU A 239 43.66 -37.04 21.14
C LEU A 239 44.01 -35.55 21.09
N ASN A 240 44.34 -35.03 19.90
CA ASN A 240 44.57 -33.61 19.75
C ASN A 240 43.24 -32.86 19.75
N ILE A 241 42.98 -32.08 20.80
CA ILE A 241 41.75 -31.29 20.98
C ILE A 241 42.03 -29.78 20.98
N ASP A 242 43.28 -29.39 20.71
CA ASP A 242 43.79 -28.01 20.63
C ASP A 242 44.75 -27.99 19.44
N ALA A 243 44.19 -27.87 18.24
CA ALA A 243 44.91 -28.06 16.99
C ALA A 243 45.74 -26.84 16.57
N ASP A 244 45.47 -25.66 17.13
CA ASP A 244 46.24 -24.43 16.91
C ASP A 244 47.17 -24.03 18.08
N ASP A 245 47.23 -24.85 19.14
CA ASP A 245 48.09 -24.71 20.32
C ASP A 245 47.82 -23.42 21.14
N ASP A 246 46.58 -22.92 21.15
CA ASP A 246 46.18 -21.72 21.88
C ASP A 246 45.93 -21.96 23.39
N GLY A 247 45.81 -23.23 23.80
CA GLY A 247 45.56 -23.66 25.17
C GLY A 247 44.08 -23.93 25.51
N ASN A 248 43.18 -23.71 24.57
CA ASN A 248 41.75 -24.00 24.64
C ASN A 248 41.43 -25.28 23.86
N VAL A 249 40.21 -25.79 24.03
CA VAL A 249 39.69 -26.89 23.21
C VAL A 249 39.05 -26.31 21.95
N ASP A 250 39.43 -26.79 20.76
CA ASP A 250 39.02 -26.22 19.46
C ASP A 250 37.49 -26.12 19.32
N ASN A 251 36.76 -27.17 19.72
CA ASN A 251 35.30 -27.14 19.81
C ASN A 251 34.73 -28.24 20.71
N VAL A 252 33.70 -27.87 21.48
CA VAL A 252 32.84 -28.80 22.23
C VAL A 252 31.39 -28.56 21.85
N THR A 253 30.73 -29.58 21.32
CA THR A 253 29.29 -29.57 21.08
C THR A 253 28.56 -30.25 22.24
N PHE A 254 27.51 -29.64 22.76
CA PHE A 254 26.58 -30.27 23.70
C PHE A 254 25.28 -30.60 22.99
N LEU A 255 24.92 -31.88 22.93
CA LEU A 255 23.65 -32.32 22.34
C LEU A 255 22.66 -32.66 23.46
N ILE A 256 21.70 -31.78 23.68
CA ILE A 256 20.71 -31.89 24.75
C ILE A 256 19.49 -32.67 24.25
N TYR A 257 18.99 -33.59 25.05
CA TYR A 257 17.75 -34.33 24.76
C TYR A 257 16.57 -33.36 24.50
N GLY A 258 15.58 -33.76 23.69
CA GLY A 258 14.34 -33.00 23.51
C GLY A 258 14.40 -31.83 22.52
N VAL A 259 13.32 -31.03 22.52
CA VAL A 259 13.12 -29.83 21.68
C VAL A 259 13.41 -28.56 22.50
N PRO A 260 13.54 -27.37 21.87
CA PRO A 260 13.75 -26.15 22.61
C PRO A 260 12.62 -25.90 23.60
N GLY A 261 12.99 -25.34 24.75
CA GLY A 261 12.02 -24.69 25.61
C GLY A 261 11.64 -23.33 25.02
N GLY A 262 10.60 -22.68 25.54
CA GLY A 262 10.07 -21.48 24.91
C GLY A 262 10.01 -20.25 25.82
N TRP A 263 10.06 -19.09 25.17
CA TRP A 263 10.19 -17.73 25.68
C TRP A 263 11.49 -17.42 26.46
N ALA A 264 12.45 -16.77 25.79
CA ALA A 264 13.73 -16.32 26.35
C ALA A 264 14.43 -17.43 27.17
N ASP A 265 14.43 -18.65 26.62
CA ASP A 265 14.83 -19.87 27.33
C ASP A 265 16.34 -20.16 27.21
N LEU A 266 16.89 -20.84 28.21
CA LEU A 266 18.23 -21.43 28.21
C LEU A 266 18.35 -22.52 27.15
N LEU A 267 17.29 -23.32 26.98
CA LEU A 267 17.25 -24.50 26.14
C LEU A 267 16.97 -24.13 24.67
N TRP A 268 17.89 -23.44 24.02
CA TRP A 268 17.85 -23.02 22.61
C TRP A 268 19.23 -23.24 21.96
N PRO A 269 19.34 -23.60 20.66
CA PRO A 269 20.64 -23.78 20.03
C PRO A 269 21.44 -22.47 20.01
N HIS A 270 22.72 -22.51 20.38
CA HIS A 270 23.59 -21.32 20.38
C HIS A 270 25.07 -21.64 20.60
N ARG A 271 25.96 -20.72 20.24
CA ARG A 271 27.36 -20.67 20.70
C ARG A 271 27.55 -19.72 21.87
N TRP A 272 28.33 -20.10 22.88
CA TRP A 272 28.72 -19.19 23.97
C TRP A 272 30.05 -19.58 24.64
N ALA A 273 30.50 -18.74 25.57
CA ALA A 273 31.72 -18.93 26.36
C ALA A 273 31.39 -19.30 27.81
N LEU A 274 32.07 -20.33 28.32
CA LEU A 274 31.95 -20.88 29.66
C LEU A 274 32.71 -20.03 30.70
N TYR A 275 32.51 -18.70 30.71
CA TYR A 275 33.35 -17.76 31.46
C TYR A 275 33.17 -17.77 32.98
N SER A 276 32.02 -18.24 33.48
CA SER A 276 31.69 -18.19 34.91
C SER A 276 32.27 -19.35 35.72
N VAL A 277 32.79 -20.38 35.04
CA VAL A 277 33.40 -21.56 35.64
C VAL A 277 34.72 -21.88 34.94
N GLU A 278 35.58 -22.66 35.60
CA GLU A 278 36.80 -23.17 34.96
C GLU A 278 36.63 -24.66 34.72
N SER A 279 36.73 -25.07 33.46
CA SER A 279 36.58 -26.46 33.03
C SER A 279 37.72 -26.84 32.10
N TYR A 280 38.24 -28.06 32.26
CA TYR A 280 39.41 -28.54 31.54
C TYR A 280 39.20 -29.97 31.08
N ILE A 281 39.76 -30.30 29.91
CA ILE A 281 39.94 -31.67 29.43
C ILE A 281 41.41 -31.79 29.04
N ASN A 282 42.14 -32.78 29.56
CA ASN A 282 43.56 -32.99 29.26
C ASN A 282 44.45 -31.73 29.43
N ASN A 283 44.15 -30.89 30.43
CA ASN A 283 44.77 -29.58 30.72
C ASN A 283 44.53 -28.48 29.68
N LYS A 284 43.64 -28.69 28.71
CA LYS A 284 43.15 -27.67 27.78
C LYS A 284 41.85 -27.07 28.30
N ARG A 285 41.66 -25.76 28.18
CA ARG A 285 40.49 -25.08 28.73
C ARG A 285 39.30 -25.27 27.79
N VAL A 286 38.17 -25.75 28.31
CA VAL A 286 36.91 -25.65 27.57
C VAL A 286 36.38 -24.25 27.83
N TRP A 287 36.48 -23.38 26.83
CA TRP A 287 36.02 -21.99 26.90
C TRP A 287 34.77 -21.82 26.06
N ASP A 288 34.88 -21.86 24.73
CA ASP A 288 33.74 -21.77 23.83
C ASP A 288 33.08 -23.15 23.60
N TYR A 289 31.78 -23.14 23.32
CA TYR A 289 31.00 -24.33 23.05
C TYR A 289 29.84 -24.06 22.10
N ASN A 290 29.42 -25.08 21.35
CA ASN A 290 28.15 -25.12 20.64
C ASN A 290 27.11 -25.89 21.48
N PHE A 291 25.92 -25.33 21.64
CA PHE A 291 24.79 -25.94 22.32
C PHE A 291 23.74 -26.29 21.28
N ASN A 292 23.34 -27.56 21.19
CA ASN A 292 22.40 -28.08 20.20
C ASN A 292 21.35 -28.97 20.86
N LEU A 293 20.20 -29.15 20.20
CA LEU A 293 19.08 -29.96 20.68
C LEU A 293 18.86 -31.18 19.79
N ALA A 294 18.49 -32.31 20.40
CA ALA A 294 18.51 -33.63 19.75
C ALA A 294 17.18 -34.03 19.08
N SER A 295 16.21 -33.13 18.96
CA SER A 295 14.88 -33.43 18.43
C SER A 295 14.24 -32.22 17.74
N GLY A 296 13.37 -32.47 16.77
CA GLY A 296 12.69 -31.43 15.96
C GLY A 296 13.53 -30.98 14.76
N PRO A 297 13.14 -29.89 14.07
CA PRO A 297 13.90 -29.33 12.93
C PRO A 297 15.28 -28.77 13.33
N TYR A 298 15.60 -28.74 14.62
CA TYR A 298 16.80 -28.12 15.20
C TYR A 298 18.06 -29.00 15.13
N PHE A 299 17.92 -30.28 14.74
CA PHE A 299 19.03 -31.20 14.56
C PHE A 299 19.18 -31.54 13.07
N SER A 300 19.80 -30.64 12.32
CA SER A 300 20.05 -30.79 10.89
C SER A 300 21.53 -30.59 10.57
N VAL A 301 21.98 -31.06 9.40
CA VAL A 301 23.36 -30.81 8.96
C VAL A 301 23.59 -29.30 8.79
N GLY A 302 22.57 -28.57 8.34
CA GLY A 302 22.63 -27.13 8.16
C GLY A 302 22.90 -26.38 9.47
N THR A 303 22.13 -26.65 10.51
CA THR A 303 22.32 -26.05 11.84
C THR A 303 23.69 -26.40 12.41
N LEU A 304 24.12 -27.67 12.30
CA LEU A 304 25.45 -28.07 12.78
C LEU A 304 26.58 -27.34 12.05
N CYS A 305 26.48 -27.18 10.74
CA CYS A 305 27.47 -26.46 9.94
C CYS A 305 27.48 -24.96 10.25
N HIS A 306 26.31 -24.34 10.41
CA HIS A 306 26.18 -22.93 10.81
C HIS A 306 26.86 -22.67 12.17
N GLU A 307 26.52 -23.46 13.19
CA GLU A 307 27.08 -23.33 14.54
C GLU A 307 28.60 -23.58 14.56
N PHE A 308 29.08 -24.55 13.78
CA PHE A 308 30.52 -24.81 13.67
C PHE A 308 31.26 -23.69 12.94
N ALA A 309 30.65 -23.05 11.94
CA ALA A 309 31.25 -21.94 11.21
C ALA A 309 31.57 -20.73 12.11
N HIS A 310 30.81 -20.53 13.20
CA HIS A 310 31.20 -19.55 14.24
C HIS A 310 32.50 -19.92 14.95
N SER A 311 32.81 -21.20 15.15
CA SER A 311 34.08 -21.65 15.75
C SER A 311 35.28 -21.32 14.84
N LEU A 312 35.04 -21.26 13.53
CA LEU A 312 36.01 -20.80 12.53
C LEU A 312 36.10 -19.26 12.43
N GLY A 313 35.17 -18.55 13.07
CA GLY A 313 35.14 -17.10 13.19
C GLY A 313 34.19 -16.36 12.26
N ALA A 314 33.31 -17.06 11.53
CA ALA A 314 32.30 -16.40 10.70
C ALA A 314 31.19 -15.76 11.57
N PRO A 315 30.78 -14.51 11.30
CA PRO A 315 29.66 -13.86 11.97
C PRO A 315 28.33 -14.20 11.29
N ASP A 316 27.23 -13.87 11.95
CA ASP A 316 25.89 -13.94 11.35
C ASP A 316 25.69 -12.87 10.27
N LEU A 317 25.00 -13.26 9.20
CA LEU A 317 24.67 -12.40 8.08
C LEU A 317 23.16 -12.03 8.01
N TYR A 318 22.34 -12.48 8.97
CA TYR A 318 20.95 -12.04 9.12
C TYR A 318 20.81 -10.90 10.15
N HIS A 319 19.71 -10.15 10.08
CA HIS A 319 19.38 -9.07 11.03
C HIS A 319 18.68 -9.63 12.27
N TYR A 320 19.05 -9.10 13.43
CA TYR A 320 18.58 -9.61 14.72
C TYR A 320 17.33 -8.92 15.29
N TRP A 321 17.11 -7.64 14.94
CA TRP A 321 16.12 -6.80 15.60
C TRP A 321 14.95 -6.40 14.69
N ASP A 322 15.22 -6.23 13.40
CA ASP A 322 14.27 -5.72 12.46
C ASP A 322 14.01 -6.79 11.40
N ASP A 323 12.78 -7.30 11.35
CA ASP A 323 12.33 -8.22 10.29
C ASP A 323 11.66 -7.45 9.14
N SER A 324 11.76 -6.11 9.16
CA SER A 324 11.42 -5.31 7.99
C SER A 324 12.50 -5.48 6.92
N ALA A 325 12.06 -5.53 5.67
CA ALA A 325 12.95 -5.64 4.53
C ALA A 325 13.99 -4.49 4.53
N PRO A 326 15.22 -4.74 4.03
CA PRO A 326 15.63 -5.89 3.22
C PRO A 326 16.45 -6.95 3.97
N VAL A 327 16.17 -8.24 3.72
CA VAL A 327 17.07 -9.34 4.13
C VAL A 327 18.37 -9.26 3.33
N ALA A 328 19.54 -9.31 3.97
CA ALA A 328 20.80 -8.92 3.33
C ALA A 328 21.37 -9.95 2.34
N VAL A 329 21.51 -11.22 2.72
CA VAL A 329 22.14 -12.28 1.89
C VAL A 329 21.21 -13.46 1.63
N GLY A 330 20.36 -13.79 2.62
CA GLY A 330 19.42 -14.91 2.56
C GLY A 330 20.10 -16.26 2.30
N GLY A 331 19.38 -17.20 1.68
CA GLY A 331 19.87 -18.56 1.44
C GLY A 331 21.09 -18.68 0.51
N TRP A 332 21.71 -17.59 0.05
CA TRP A 332 22.96 -17.67 -0.73
C TRP A 332 24.19 -17.96 0.12
N ASP A 333 24.11 -17.75 1.43
CA ASP A 333 25.16 -18.03 2.40
C ASP A 333 24.60 -18.74 3.64
N VAL A 334 25.26 -19.81 4.06
CA VAL A 334 24.89 -20.60 5.25
C VAL A 334 24.84 -19.76 6.54
N MET A 335 25.58 -18.65 6.60
CA MET A 335 25.63 -17.74 7.75
C MET A 335 24.47 -16.74 7.82
N ASP A 336 23.63 -16.64 6.78
CA ASP A 336 22.38 -15.86 6.81
C ASP A 336 21.18 -16.79 6.98
N ALA A 337 21.04 -17.76 6.07
CA ALA A 337 20.03 -18.81 6.15
C ALA A 337 20.54 -20.17 5.74
N THR A 338 19.95 -21.26 6.21
CA THR A 338 20.37 -22.63 5.92
C THR A 338 19.19 -23.59 5.84
N SER A 339 19.23 -24.56 4.93
CA SER A 339 18.25 -25.65 4.89
C SER A 339 18.71 -26.84 5.73
N ASP A 340 17.91 -27.92 5.84
CA ASP A 340 18.35 -29.14 6.56
C ASP A 340 19.70 -29.66 6.05
N ILE A 341 19.93 -29.53 4.74
CA ILE A 341 21.24 -29.71 4.10
C ILE A 341 21.75 -28.32 3.73
N PRO A 342 22.91 -27.89 4.25
CA PRO A 342 23.38 -26.53 4.03
C PRO A 342 23.78 -26.33 2.58
N GLN A 343 23.59 -25.11 2.09
CA GLN A 343 24.27 -24.62 0.91
C GLN A 343 25.67 -24.11 1.25
N TRP A 344 26.39 -23.69 0.21
CA TRP A 344 27.77 -23.20 0.36
C TRP A 344 27.84 -21.84 1.07
N PRO A 345 28.92 -21.55 1.82
CA PRO A 345 29.22 -20.19 2.23
C PRO A 345 29.66 -19.38 1.00
N SER A 346 29.39 -18.08 1.00
CA SER A 346 29.83 -17.15 -0.05
C SER A 346 31.36 -17.10 -0.15
N ALA A 347 31.85 -16.73 -1.33
CA ALA A 347 33.26 -16.45 -1.56
C ALA A 347 33.81 -15.42 -0.55
N TYR A 348 33.00 -14.44 -0.15
CA TYR A 348 33.39 -13.48 0.88
C TYR A 348 33.67 -14.17 2.22
N ILE A 349 32.79 -15.06 2.70
CA ILE A 349 33.03 -15.80 3.94
C ILE A 349 34.27 -16.70 3.83
N LYS A 350 34.43 -17.41 2.70
CA LYS A 350 35.62 -18.26 2.44
C LYS A 350 36.93 -17.46 2.44
N TYR A 351 36.93 -16.27 1.86
CA TYR A 351 38.08 -15.37 1.81
C TYR A 351 38.37 -14.75 3.18
N ARG A 352 37.35 -14.14 3.80
CA ARG A 352 37.53 -13.24 4.94
C ARG A 352 37.64 -13.99 6.27
N TYR A 353 36.85 -15.03 6.46
CA TYR A 353 36.70 -15.69 7.76
C TYR A 353 37.31 -17.08 7.80
N PHE A 354 37.47 -17.75 6.66
CA PHE A 354 38.07 -19.09 6.62
C PHE A 354 39.50 -19.15 6.06
N ASP A 355 39.94 -18.09 5.36
CA ASP A 355 41.25 -18.04 4.69
C ASP A 355 41.46 -19.18 3.65
N TRP A 356 40.38 -19.63 2.98
CA TRP A 356 40.44 -20.74 2.01
C TRP A 356 40.68 -20.29 0.57
N ILE A 357 40.37 -19.04 0.23
CA ILE A 357 40.53 -18.49 -1.12
C ILE A 357 41.12 -17.07 -1.07
N GLU A 358 41.60 -16.58 -2.20
CA GLU A 358 42.02 -15.18 -2.39
C GLU A 358 41.10 -14.47 -3.40
N LEU A 359 40.85 -13.17 -3.19
CA LEU A 359 40.11 -12.35 -4.16
C LEU A 359 41.08 -11.71 -5.15
N THR A 360 40.89 -12.00 -6.44
CA THR A 360 41.65 -11.32 -7.50
C THR A 360 40.99 -9.98 -7.83
N ASP A 361 41.79 -8.92 -7.97
CA ASP A 361 41.29 -7.58 -8.32
C ASP A 361 41.00 -7.48 -9.84
N ALA A 362 39.76 -7.13 -10.19
CA ALA A 362 39.28 -6.91 -11.55
C ALA A 362 38.93 -5.43 -11.85
N SER A 363 39.18 -4.51 -10.91
CA SER A 363 38.78 -3.09 -11.00
C SER A 363 39.47 -2.34 -12.15
N GLY A 364 40.61 -2.82 -12.63
CA GLY A 364 41.34 -2.25 -13.76
C GLY A 364 40.66 -2.45 -15.13
N GLY A 365 39.58 -3.24 -15.18
CA GLY A 365 38.83 -3.53 -16.39
C GLY A 365 39.45 -4.60 -17.30
N GLY A 366 38.63 -5.18 -18.17
CA GLY A 366 39.01 -6.27 -19.08
C GLY A 366 37.99 -7.40 -19.13
N THR A 367 38.30 -8.45 -19.88
CA THR A 367 37.47 -9.68 -19.96
C THR A 367 38.09 -10.76 -19.07
N PHE A 368 37.28 -11.32 -18.19
CA PHE A 368 37.68 -12.27 -17.16
C PHE A 368 36.89 -13.57 -17.31
N THR A 369 37.53 -14.69 -16.96
CA THR A 369 36.89 -16.01 -16.87
C THR A 369 36.85 -16.42 -15.41
N LEU A 370 35.73 -16.98 -14.95
CA LEU A 370 35.48 -17.36 -13.57
C LEU A 370 35.15 -18.86 -13.51
N ASN A 371 35.88 -19.59 -12.65
CA ASN A 371 35.57 -20.97 -12.34
C ASN A 371 34.42 -21.04 -11.32
N PRO A 372 33.62 -22.13 -11.30
CA PRO A 372 32.65 -22.36 -10.24
C PRO A 372 33.28 -22.23 -8.86
N LEU A 373 32.54 -21.71 -7.89
CA LEU A 373 32.98 -21.63 -6.49
C LEU A 373 33.44 -23.00 -5.98
N GLY A 374 32.83 -24.06 -6.53
CA GLY A 374 33.24 -25.48 -6.52
C GLY A 374 34.73 -25.80 -6.54
N LEU A 375 35.53 -24.98 -7.23
CA LEU A 375 36.94 -25.21 -7.48
C LEU A 375 37.81 -24.23 -6.67
N PRO A 376 39.03 -24.61 -6.26
CA PRO A 376 39.85 -23.80 -5.35
C PRO A 376 40.49 -22.56 -6.00
N ASP A 377 40.67 -22.57 -7.33
CA ASP A 377 41.40 -21.54 -8.05
C ASP A 377 40.46 -20.68 -8.90
N ASN A 378 40.73 -19.37 -8.98
CA ASN A 378 40.08 -18.43 -9.90
C ASN A 378 38.54 -18.47 -9.82
N ASN A 379 38.01 -18.44 -8.60
CA ASN A 379 36.62 -18.66 -8.26
C ASN A 379 35.89 -17.42 -7.71
N ALA A 380 36.63 -16.32 -7.48
CA ALA A 380 36.06 -15.04 -7.07
C ALA A 380 36.91 -13.83 -7.50
N TYR A 381 36.24 -12.73 -7.84
CA TYR A 381 36.86 -11.44 -8.14
C TYR A 381 36.35 -10.34 -7.21
N ARG A 382 37.20 -9.33 -6.97
CA ARG A 382 36.87 -8.07 -6.31
C ARG A 382 36.82 -6.94 -7.34
N LEU A 383 35.83 -6.05 -7.20
CA LEU A 383 35.76 -4.78 -7.94
C LEU A 383 35.54 -3.64 -6.97
N ASP A 384 36.43 -2.66 -6.97
CA ASP A 384 36.30 -1.47 -6.14
C ASP A 384 35.17 -0.58 -6.64
N SER A 385 34.40 -0.05 -5.69
CA SER A 385 33.38 0.98 -5.96
C SER A 385 34.02 2.38 -5.99
N VAL A 386 33.25 3.37 -6.43
CA VAL A 386 33.54 4.80 -6.24
C VAL A 386 33.67 5.19 -4.77
N ASN A 387 33.04 4.44 -3.85
CA ASN A 387 33.23 4.62 -2.42
C ASN A 387 34.41 3.76 -1.93
N PRO A 388 35.48 4.35 -1.35
CA PRO A 388 36.66 3.60 -0.92
C PRO A 388 36.42 2.62 0.24
N ASN A 389 35.25 2.67 0.89
CA ASN A 389 34.86 1.74 1.95
C ASN A 389 33.99 0.59 1.47
N GLU A 390 33.52 0.61 0.22
CA GLU A 390 32.63 -0.41 -0.33
C GLU A 390 33.22 -1.00 -1.61
N TYR A 391 32.99 -2.29 -1.83
CA TYR A 391 33.45 -2.98 -3.04
C TYR A 391 32.53 -4.16 -3.34
N PHE A 392 32.65 -4.70 -4.55
CA PHE A 392 31.85 -5.82 -5.02
C PHE A 392 32.67 -7.11 -5.03
N VAL A 393 32.03 -8.22 -4.69
CA VAL A 393 32.58 -9.57 -4.83
C VAL A 393 31.71 -10.34 -5.80
N ILE A 394 32.34 -10.95 -6.80
CA ILE A 394 31.68 -11.78 -7.80
C ILE A 394 32.08 -13.23 -7.59
N GLU A 395 31.11 -14.14 -7.58
CA GLU A 395 31.32 -15.59 -7.59
C GLU A 395 30.46 -16.27 -8.64
N TYR A 396 30.84 -17.48 -9.08
CA TYR A 396 30.04 -18.30 -10.00
C TYR A 396 29.44 -19.50 -9.27
N ARG A 397 28.10 -19.60 -9.25
CA ARG A 397 27.34 -20.69 -8.63
C ARG A 397 26.71 -21.56 -9.70
N THR A 398 26.88 -22.88 -9.57
CA THR A 398 26.32 -23.87 -10.51
C THR A 398 25.07 -24.54 -9.98
N GLN A 399 24.77 -24.39 -8.68
CA GLN A 399 23.60 -25.01 -8.04
C GLN A 399 23.53 -26.54 -8.25
N GLU A 400 24.70 -27.17 -8.29
CA GLU A 400 24.86 -28.61 -8.46
C GLU A 400 25.51 -29.26 -7.23
N GLY A 401 25.64 -30.59 -7.24
CA GLY A 401 26.27 -31.33 -6.14
C GLY A 401 25.34 -31.53 -4.94
N ILE A 402 25.94 -31.82 -3.78
CA ILE A 402 25.19 -32.17 -2.56
C ILE A 402 24.71 -30.92 -1.82
N TYR A 403 25.47 -29.83 -1.91
CA TYR A 403 25.24 -28.64 -1.09
C TYR A 403 24.81 -27.42 -1.92
N ASP A 404 25.49 -27.09 -3.04
CA ASP A 404 25.19 -25.85 -3.79
C ASP A 404 23.76 -25.84 -4.38
N VAL A 405 23.18 -27.01 -4.65
CA VAL A 405 21.79 -27.19 -5.08
C VAL A 405 20.74 -26.63 -4.10
N TYR A 406 21.11 -26.37 -2.84
CA TYR A 406 20.23 -25.76 -1.84
C TYR A 406 20.30 -24.23 -1.81
N ALA A 407 21.10 -23.60 -2.67
CA ALA A 407 21.05 -22.16 -2.88
C ALA A 407 19.71 -21.73 -3.53
N PRO A 408 19.24 -20.49 -3.33
CA PRO A 408 17.97 -20.02 -3.88
C PRO A 408 17.89 -20.05 -5.41
N GLY A 409 16.77 -20.50 -5.96
CA GLY A 409 16.55 -20.56 -7.41
C GLY A 409 16.98 -21.89 -8.04
N ASN A 410 17.02 -21.95 -9.37
CA ASN A 410 17.49 -23.13 -10.14
C ASN A 410 18.40 -22.71 -11.32
N ASP A 411 18.82 -21.45 -11.36
CA ASP A 411 19.59 -20.87 -12.45
C ASP A 411 21.09 -20.86 -12.09
N GLN A 412 21.92 -21.19 -13.07
CA GLN A 412 23.39 -21.18 -12.93
C GLN A 412 23.93 -19.84 -13.42
N GLY A 413 24.94 -19.31 -12.74
CA GLY A 413 25.59 -18.07 -13.17
C GLY A 413 26.25 -17.27 -12.05
N ILE A 414 26.58 -16.03 -12.39
CA ILE A 414 27.27 -15.10 -11.50
C ILE A 414 26.34 -14.61 -10.40
N VAL A 415 26.83 -14.61 -9.16
CA VAL A 415 26.20 -13.93 -8.01
C VAL A 415 27.11 -12.79 -7.58
N ILE A 416 26.54 -11.62 -7.32
CA ILE A 416 27.27 -10.39 -7.03
C ILE A 416 26.87 -9.90 -5.64
N TYR A 417 27.88 -9.64 -4.81
CA TYR A 417 27.72 -9.12 -3.46
C TYR A 417 28.35 -7.74 -3.35
N ARG A 418 27.75 -6.87 -2.53
CA ARG A 418 28.35 -5.66 -1.98
C ARG A 418 28.97 -5.97 -0.63
N VAL A 419 30.20 -5.51 -0.41
CA VAL A 419 30.89 -5.57 0.88
C VAL A 419 31.07 -4.16 1.42
N ASN A 420 30.66 -3.92 2.67
CA ASN A 420 30.92 -2.67 3.38
C ASN A 420 32.02 -2.85 4.44
N ASN A 421 33.20 -2.33 4.13
CA ASN A 421 34.39 -2.52 4.96
C ASN A 421 34.35 -1.72 6.28
N LEU A 422 33.40 -0.80 6.48
CA LEU A 422 33.20 -0.14 7.79
C LEU A 422 32.72 -1.12 8.87
N TYR A 423 32.02 -2.18 8.45
CA TYR A 423 31.47 -3.21 9.33
C TYR A 423 32.31 -4.50 9.34
N ASN A 424 33.54 -4.42 8.84
CA ASN A 424 34.44 -5.56 8.71
C ASN A 424 34.58 -6.34 10.04
N GLY A 425 34.24 -7.63 10.02
CA GLY A 425 34.32 -8.50 11.18
C GLY A 425 33.14 -8.39 12.14
N GLN A 426 31.99 -7.85 11.72
CA GLN A 426 30.82 -7.63 12.58
C GLN A 426 29.58 -8.41 12.15
N GLY A 427 29.57 -8.93 10.91
CA GLY A 427 28.40 -9.50 10.26
C GLY A 427 27.33 -8.44 9.94
N ASN A 428 26.13 -8.91 9.64
CA ASN A 428 24.97 -8.06 9.36
C ASN A 428 24.04 -7.93 10.55
N ALA A 429 24.37 -8.53 11.69
CA ALA A 429 23.52 -8.55 12.89
C ALA A 429 22.96 -7.18 13.32
N ASN A 430 23.71 -6.09 13.09
CA ASN A 430 23.29 -4.71 13.42
C ASN A 430 22.81 -3.89 12.21
N GLY A 431 22.77 -4.51 11.03
CA GLY A 431 22.34 -3.87 9.80
C GLY A 431 20.85 -3.53 9.80
N PRO A 432 20.41 -2.75 8.79
CA PRO A 432 21.25 -2.02 7.84
C PRO A 432 22.00 -0.82 8.48
N PRO A 433 23.15 -0.39 7.92
CA PRO A 433 23.81 -0.97 6.75
C PRO A 433 24.58 -2.27 7.06
N ASP A 434 24.67 -3.13 6.06
CA ASP A 434 25.19 -4.51 6.14
C ASP A 434 26.66 -4.60 5.77
N GLU A 435 27.41 -5.51 6.42
CA GLU A 435 28.76 -5.90 6.00
C GLU A 435 28.74 -6.59 4.64
N LEU A 436 27.78 -7.48 4.40
CA LEU A 436 27.61 -8.20 3.13
C LEU A 436 26.15 -8.13 2.66
N TYR A 437 25.93 -7.80 1.38
CA TYR A 437 24.60 -7.77 0.76
C TYR A 437 24.67 -8.43 -0.61
N VAL A 438 23.70 -9.27 -0.98
CA VAL A 438 23.64 -9.88 -2.33
C VAL A 438 22.70 -9.11 -3.25
N TYR A 439 23.08 -8.82 -4.49
CA TYR A 439 22.18 -8.17 -5.45
C TYR A 439 21.22 -9.18 -6.08
N ARG A 440 19.92 -8.84 -6.12
CA ARG A 440 18.87 -9.63 -6.75
C ARG A 440 17.72 -8.78 -7.28
N THR A 441 16.97 -9.31 -8.25
CA THR A 441 15.79 -8.64 -8.86
C THR A 441 14.79 -8.13 -7.81
N GLY A 442 14.39 -6.87 -7.93
CA GLY A 442 13.44 -6.20 -7.02
C GLY A 442 13.99 -5.94 -5.61
N GLY A 443 15.28 -6.21 -5.37
CA GLY A 443 15.96 -5.90 -4.12
C GLY A 443 16.40 -4.44 -4.08
N THR A 444 16.07 -3.74 -3.00
CA THR A 444 16.49 -2.34 -2.76
C THR A 444 16.98 -2.19 -1.32
N LEU A 445 17.28 -0.95 -0.90
CA LEU A 445 17.57 -0.64 0.51
C LEU A 445 16.37 -0.80 1.45
N THR A 446 15.16 -0.98 0.93
CA THR A 446 13.93 -1.11 1.72
C THR A 446 13.09 -2.33 1.34
N THR A 447 13.46 -3.08 0.30
CA THR A 447 12.74 -4.27 -0.20
C THR A 447 13.67 -5.46 -0.35
N SER A 448 13.25 -6.65 0.09
CA SER A 448 14.10 -7.85 0.04
C SER A 448 14.33 -8.35 -1.39
N GLY A 449 13.39 -8.13 -2.31
CA GLY A 449 13.45 -8.68 -3.67
C GLY A 449 13.31 -10.21 -3.71
N SER A 450 13.63 -10.80 -4.86
CA SER A 450 13.57 -12.24 -5.09
C SER A 450 14.97 -12.87 -5.03
N PHE A 451 15.28 -13.64 -3.98
CA PHE A 451 16.59 -14.29 -3.85
C PHE A 451 16.92 -15.26 -5.00
N GLY A 452 15.93 -15.92 -5.61
CA GLY A 452 16.17 -16.75 -6.80
C GLY A 452 16.62 -15.93 -8.03
N GLY A 453 16.29 -14.63 -8.07
CA GLY A 453 16.72 -13.68 -9.10
C GLY A 453 18.07 -13.02 -8.83
N ALA A 454 18.96 -13.64 -8.03
CA ALA A 454 20.31 -13.12 -7.81
C ALA A 454 21.27 -13.42 -8.97
N VAL A 455 20.97 -14.45 -9.78
CA VAL A 455 21.90 -15.03 -10.76
C VAL A 455 21.93 -14.27 -12.09
N PHE A 456 23.14 -13.95 -12.58
CA PHE A 456 23.41 -13.31 -13.86
C PHE A 456 24.05 -14.31 -14.85
N SER A 457 23.43 -14.52 -16.00
CA SER A 457 23.96 -15.31 -17.12
C SER A 457 23.25 -14.96 -18.44
N GLU A 458 23.80 -15.42 -19.56
CA GLU A 458 23.11 -15.35 -20.87
C GLU A 458 21.75 -16.04 -20.83
N SER A 459 21.66 -17.20 -20.17
CA SER A 459 20.42 -18.00 -20.07
C SER A 459 19.30 -17.33 -19.26
N THR A 460 19.64 -16.49 -18.27
CA THR A 460 18.65 -15.72 -17.49
C THR A 460 18.29 -14.39 -18.17
N GLY A 461 18.95 -14.06 -19.28
CA GLY A 461 18.83 -12.77 -19.96
C GLY A 461 19.49 -11.61 -19.20
N ARG A 462 20.14 -11.88 -18.06
CA ARG A 462 20.78 -10.88 -17.18
C ARG A 462 22.27 -10.85 -17.49
N THR A 463 22.61 -10.20 -18.60
CA THR A 463 23.98 -10.17 -19.14
C THR A 463 24.80 -8.95 -18.73
N GLN A 464 24.24 -8.08 -17.88
CA GLN A 464 24.84 -6.83 -17.44
C GLN A 464 24.52 -6.55 -15.96
N PHE A 465 25.40 -5.82 -15.28
CA PHE A 465 25.20 -5.29 -13.92
C PHE A 465 25.93 -3.96 -13.76
N ASN A 466 25.18 -2.89 -13.48
CA ASN A 466 25.68 -1.52 -13.33
C ASN A 466 24.65 -0.66 -12.56
N ASP A 467 24.81 0.66 -12.58
CA ASP A 467 23.90 1.59 -11.89
C ASP A 467 22.51 1.77 -12.55
N THR A 468 22.32 1.27 -13.78
CA THR A 468 21.06 1.38 -14.57
C THR A 468 20.29 0.07 -14.69
N THR A 469 20.89 -1.07 -14.33
CA THR A 469 20.24 -2.39 -14.37
C THR A 469 19.23 -2.60 -13.23
N ASP A 470 18.40 -3.65 -13.29
CA ASP A 470 17.66 -4.20 -12.14
C ASP A 470 18.28 -5.52 -11.64
N PRO A 471 18.83 -5.56 -10.41
CA PRO A 471 18.99 -4.43 -9.49
C PRO A 471 20.09 -3.47 -9.98
N SER A 472 20.03 -2.22 -9.54
CA SER A 472 21.11 -1.27 -9.74
C SER A 472 22.24 -1.58 -8.76
N SER A 473 23.46 -1.13 -9.06
CA SER A 473 24.62 -1.35 -8.18
C SER A 473 24.68 -0.46 -6.94
N PHE A 474 23.54 -0.05 -6.37
CA PHE A 474 23.45 0.90 -5.25
C PHE A 474 24.31 0.52 -4.02
N LEU A 475 24.89 1.52 -3.34
CA LEU A 475 25.69 1.35 -2.13
C LEU A 475 24.86 1.41 -0.84
N SER A 476 25.52 1.23 0.32
CA SER A 476 24.86 1.21 1.63
C SER A 476 24.10 2.49 1.99
N ASP A 477 24.46 3.62 1.37
CA ASP A 477 23.84 4.92 1.57
C ASP A 477 22.88 5.32 0.44
N GLY A 478 22.64 4.43 -0.54
CA GLY A 478 21.78 4.67 -1.70
C GLY A 478 22.46 5.40 -2.85
N SER A 479 23.74 5.75 -2.71
CA SER A 479 24.52 6.27 -3.83
C SER A 479 24.82 5.18 -4.86
N MET A 480 25.24 5.60 -6.05
CA MET A 480 25.61 4.71 -7.15
C MET A 480 26.88 3.92 -6.83
N GLY A 481 26.90 2.65 -7.24
CA GLY A 481 28.00 1.71 -7.02
C GLY A 481 29.19 1.97 -7.90
N GLY A 482 28.95 2.48 -9.09
CA GLY A 482 29.97 2.86 -10.01
C GLY A 482 30.79 1.68 -10.54
N ILE A 483 30.10 0.60 -10.88
CA ILE A 483 30.69 -0.52 -11.61
C ILE A 483 29.91 -0.76 -12.90
N ASN A 484 30.58 -1.33 -13.90
CA ASN A 484 29.95 -1.64 -15.17
C ASN A 484 30.43 -2.99 -15.70
N ILE A 485 29.61 -4.01 -15.47
CA ILE A 485 29.83 -5.38 -15.93
C ILE A 485 28.89 -5.63 -17.11
N ILE A 486 29.46 -6.09 -18.22
CA ILE A 486 28.71 -6.45 -19.43
C ILE A 486 29.18 -7.80 -19.99
N ASN A 487 28.45 -8.29 -20.99
CA ASN A 487 28.75 -9.53 -21.70
C ASN A 487 28.94 -10.72 -20.74
N ILE A 488 28.09 -10.83 -19.71
CA ILE A 488 28.06 -12.03 -18.87
C ILE A 488 27.53 -13.17 -19.74
N GLY A 489 28.38 -14.15 -20.01
CA GLY A 489 28.12 -15.22 -20.97
C GLY A 489 27.29 -16.39 -20.43
N GLU A 490 27.21 -17.46 -21.21
CA GLU A 490 26.59 -18.73 -20.81
C GLU A 490 27.25 -19.35 -19.57
N ALA A 491 26.42 -19.95 -18.71
CA ALA A 491 26.89 -20.76 -17.60
C ALA A 491 27.34 -22.15 -18.13
N GLY A 492 28.62 -22.46 -17.99
CA GLY A 492 29.22 -23.76 -18.36
C GLY A 492 30.31 -24.19 -17.38
N ASP A 493 31.33 -24.91 -17.86
CA ASP A 493 32.49 -25.30 -17.03
C ASP A 493 33.18 -24.08 -16.38
N THR A 494 33.10 -22.92 -17.06
CA THR A 494 33.51 -21.59 -16.60
C THR A 494 32.53 -20.57 -17.17
N ILE A 495 32.44 -19.38 -16.57
CA ILE A 495 31.66 -18.25 -17.10
C ILE A 495 32.57 -17.06 -17.41
N GLU A 496 32.29 -16.33 -18.49
CA GLU A 496 33.05 -15.15 -18.91
C GLU A 496 32.23 -13.87 -18.66
N PHE A 497 32.89 -12.78 -18.26
CA PHE A 497 32.29 -11.45 -18.13
C PHE A 497 33.31 -10.37 -18.46
N THR A 498 32.84 -9.16 -18.79
CA THR A 498 33.70 -8.01 -19.10
C THR A 498 33.42 -6.85 -18.16
N VAL A 499 34.48 -6.26 -17.60
CA VAL A 499 34.41 -5.07 -16.75
C VAL A 499 34.89 -3.85 -17.54
N LEU A 500 34.02 -2.86 -17.68
CA LEU A 500 34.36 -1.56 -18.26
C LEU A 500 34.82 -0.62 -17.14
N ASN A 501 35.83 0.21 -17.43
CA ASN A 501 36.30 1.24 -16.50
C ASN A 501 35.79 2.64 -16.86
N LEU A 502 34.99 2.76 -17.92
CA LEU A 502 34.21 3.97 -18.21
C LEU A 502 32.83 3.87 -17.57
N MET A 503 32.41 4.95 -16.93
CA MET A 503 31.10 5.17 -16.34
C MET A 503 30.59 6.56 -16.71
N LEU A 504 29.45 6.60 -17.40
CA LEU A 504 28.79 7.83 -17.81
C LEU A 504 27.41 7.89 -17.22
N LEU A 505 27.12 8.95 -16.45
CA LEU A 505 25.85 9.18 -15.78
C LEU A 505 25.09 10.35 -16.41
N GLY A 506 23.94 10.06 -17.02
CA GLY A 506 22.99 11.08 -17.47
C GLY A 506 22.06 11.50 -16.34
N ASN A 507 22.01 12.80 -16.02
CA ASN A 507 21.02 13.34 -15.09
C ASN A 507 19.91 14.06 -15.84
N PHE A 508 18.70 13.95 -15.32
CA PHE A 508 17.52 14.71 -15.72
C PHE A 508 17.15 15.69 -14.60
N PHE A 509 16.99 16.97 -14.93
CA PHE A 509 16.67 18.02 -13.96
C PHE A 509 15.18 18.41 -13.94
N GLY A 510 14.38 17.87 -14.85
CA GLY A 510 12.95 18.17 -14.97
C GLY A 510 12.55 18.75 -16.32
N ALA A 511 11.24 18.95 -16.49
CA ALA A 511 10.63 19.69 -17.58
C ALA A 511 10.38 21.15 -17.16
N MET A 512 10.50 22.08 -18.09
CA MET A 512 10.26 23.51 -17.88
C MET A 512 9.65 24.14 -19.14
N ASN A 513 9.00 25.29 -19.00
CA ASN A 513 8.36 26.01 -20.10
C ASN A 513 7.35 25.13 -20.84
N ASP A 514 6.50 24.46 -20.08
CA ASP A 514 5.17 24.02 -20.50
C ASP A 514 4.41 25.14 -21.21
N SER A 515 3.45 24.77 -22.05
CA SER A 515 2.88 25.68 -23.04
C SER A 515 1.91 26.69 -22.45
N ASP A 516 1.18 26.33 -21.39
CA ASP A 516 0.29 27.21 -20.64
C ASP A 516 0.99 27.93 -19.45
N GLY A 517 2.07 27.36 -18.93
CA GLY A 517 2.92 27.98 -17.91
C GLY A 517 2.44 27.77 -16.48
N ASP A 518 1.57 26.79 -16.25
CA ASP A 518 1.03 26.44 -14.93
C ASP A 518 1.96 25.50 -14.11
N GLY A 519 2.98 24.93 -14.78
CA GLY A 519 3.99 24.04 -14.21
C GLY A 519 3.57 22.57 -14.09
N ILE A 520 2.40 22.21 -14.61
CA ILE A 520 1.88 20.86 -14.81
C ILE A 520 2.10 20.52 -16.29
N LEU A 521 2.34 19.25 -16.60
CA LEU A 521 2.37 18.82 -17.99
C LEU A 521 1.04 18.18 -18.32
N ASN A 522 0.32 18.74 -19.29
CA ASN A 522 -0.96 18.20 -19.72
C ASN A 522 -0.87 17.54 -21.10
N PRO A 523 -1.84 16.68 -21.44
CA PRO A 523 -1.93 16.14 -22.80
C PRO A 523 -2.04 17.26 -23.86
N GLY A 524 -1.33 17.10 -24.99
CA GLY A 524 -1.30 18.08 -26.08
C GLY A 524 -0.24 19.18 -25.95
N GLU A 525 0.42 19.29 -24.81
CA GLU A 525 1.38 20.35 -24.52
C GLU A 525 2.79 20.13 -25.06
N SER A 526 3.62 21.18 -25.02
CA SER A 526 5.06 21.10 -25.29
C SER A 526 5.87 21.62 -24.11
N ALA A 527 7.00 20.97 -23.81
CA ALA A 527 7.91 21.39 -22.75
C ALA A 527 9.38 21.21 -23.13
N VAL A 528 10.27 21.77 -22.31
CA VAL A 528 11.72 21.69 -22.48
C VAL A 528 12.34 20.88 -21.35
N LEU A 529 12.98 19.77 -21.70
CA LEU A 529 13.70 18.88 -20.79
C LEU A 529 15.14 19.34 -20.59
N GLU A 530 15.64 19.31 -19.35
CA GLU A 530 17.04 19.63 -19.04
C GLU A 530 17.85 18.37 -18.65
N PHE A 531 18.98 18.16 -19.33
CA PHE A 531 19.90 17.04 -19.08
C PHE A 531 21.35 17.50 -18.90
N ASN A 532 22.11 16.76 -18.09
CA ASN A 532 23.57 16.82 -18.13
C ASN A 532 24.20 15.41 -18.11
N MET A 533 25.48 15.34 -18.41
CA MET A 533 26.25 14.09 -18.44
C MET A 533 27.46 14.20 -17.52
N ASN A 534 27.74 13.16 -16.75
CA ASN A 534 28.88 13.10 -15.84
C ASN A 534 29.74 11.87 -16.17
N ASN A 535 31.03 12.07 -16.33
CA ASN A 535 31.98 10.98 -16.39
C ASN A 535 32.51 10.71 -14.98
N MET A 536 32.04 9.63 -14.38
CA MET A 536 32.34 9.23 -12.99
C MET A 536 33.59 8.36 -12.87
N SER A 537 34.30 8.16 -13.98
CA SER A 537 35.46 7.29 -14.04
C SER A 537 36.71 7.98 -13.52
N ASP A 538 37.64 7.21 -12.95
CA ASP A 538 38.96 7.70 -12.58
C ASP A 538 39.91 7.73 -13.79
N ASP A 539 40.32 8.93 -14.21
CA ASP A 539 41.30 9.17 -15.28
C ASP A 539 40.98 8.54 -16.66
N VAL A 540 39.72 8.20 -16.94
CA VAL A 540 39.27 7.67 -18.25
C VAL A 540 38.56 8.77 -19.03
N LEU A 541 39.08 9.15 -20.20
CA LEU A 541 38.44 10.11 -21.11
C LEU A 541 37.40 9.40 -21.98
N ALA A 542 36.17 9.89 -21.96
CA ALA A 542 35.10 9.52 -22.87
C ALA A 542 35.04 10.51 -24.04
N TYR A 543 34.98 9.97 -25.26
CA TYR A 543 34.93 10.71 -26.51
C TYR A 543 33.53 10.66 -27.12
N ALA A 544 33.13 11.77 -27.72
CA ALA A 544 31.93 11.89 -28.55
C ALA A 544 30.66 11.34 -27.87
N ILE A 545 30.46 11.71 -26.61
CA ILE A 545 29.28 11.27 -25.86
C ILE A 545 28.03 11.89 -26.50
N THR A 546 27.09 11.03 -26.85
CA THR A 546 25.79 11.39 -27.40
C THR A 546 24.68 10.72 -26.60
N GLY A 547 23.58 11.42 -26.39
CA GLY A 547 22.34 10.87 -25.83
C GLY A 547 21.24 10.92 -26.87
N THR A 548 20.45 9.86 -27.00
CA THR A 548 19.25 9.82 -27.86
C THR A 548 18.01 9.62 -27.01
N LEU A 549 17.11 10.61 -27.04
CA LEU A 549 15.82 10.54 -26.37
C LEU A 549 14.82 9.71 -27.17
N SER A 550 14.07 8.88 -26.46
CA SER A 550 12.97 8.10 -27.02
C SER A 550 11.92 7.82 -25.95
N SER A 551 10.71 7.44 -26.36
CA SER A 551 9.67 6.93 -25.47
C SER A 551 8.81 5.95 -26.28
N GLU A 552 8.28 4.93 -25.60
CA GLU A 552 7.26 4.04 -26.16
C GLU A 552 5.85 4.66 -26.05
N HIS A 553 5.73 5.78 -25.33
CA HIS A 553 4.50 6.57 -25.19
C HIS A 553 4.43 7.65 -26.29
N PRO A 554 3.25 8.25 -26.55
CA PRO A 554 3.05 9.18 -27.65
C PRO A 554 3.65 10.56 -27.34
N ILE A 555 4.98 10.60 -27.25
CA ILE A 555 5.82 11.78 -27.04
C ILE A 555 6.70 11.96 -28.28
N THR A 556 6.69 13.16 -28.86
CA THR A 556 7.55 13.52 -29.97
C THR A 556 8.72 14.37 -29.47
N PHE A 557 9.95 13.96 -29.78
CA PHE A 557 11.15 14.77 -29.60
C PHE A 557 11.59 15.34 -30.97
N PRO A 558 11.35 16.63 -31.28
CA PRO A 558 11.74 17.19 -32.57
C PRO A 558 13.25 17.08 -32.86
N ASN A 559 14.07 17.13 -31.81
CA ASN A 559 15.52 16.94 -31.86
C ASN A 559 15.95 15.94 -30.77
N PRO A 560 15.87 14.62 -31.03
CA PRO A 560 16.08 13.62 -29.99
C PRO A 560 17.56 13.45 -29.60
N ILE A 561 18.50 13.98 -30.38
CA ILE A 561 19.94 13.77 -30.17
C ILE A 561 20.54 14.95 -29.38
N ILE A 562 21.19 14.63 -28.26
CA ILE A 562 21.96 15.54 -27.42
C ILE A 562 23.45 15.23 -27.58
N GLU A 563 24.26 16.23 -27.96
CA GLU A 563 25.71 16.09 -28.11
C GLU A 563 26.44 16.62 -26.86
N PHE A 564 26.72 15.73 -25.90
CA PHE A 564 27.43 16.07 -24.66
C PHE A 564 28.94 16.30 -24.87
N GLY A 565 29.51 15.77 -25.94
CA GLY A 565 30.91 15.99 -26.32
C GLY A 565 31.90 15.08 -25.58
N ASP A 566 33.12 15.56 -25.35
CA ASP A 566 34.18 14.80 -24.67
C ASP A 566 34.22 15.18 -23.17
N LEU A 567 34.38 14.20 -22.28
CA LEU A 567 34.52 14.42 -20.83
C LEU A 567 35.70 13.63 -20.26
N ASP A 568 36.65 14.30 -19.62
CA ASP A 568 37.68 13.61 -18.82
C ASP A 568 37.02 12.95 -17.59
N GLY A 569 37.72 12.00 -16.97
CA GLY A 569 37.30 11.40 -15.72
C GLY A 569 37.03 12.45 -14.63
N ASN A 570 35.99 12.23 -13.83
CA ASN A 570 35.48 13.14 -12.79
C ASN A 570 35.04 14.52 -13.31
N GLN A 571 34.60 14.64 -14.58
CA GLN A 571 34.03 15.86 -15.15
C GLN A 571 32.54 15.73 -15.47
N SER A 572 31.86 16.88 -15.49
CA SER A 572 30.46 17.03 -15.91
C SER A 572 30.36 17.92 -17.14
N SER A 573 29.42 17.63 -18.03
CA SER A 573 29.03 18.52 -19.11
C SER A 573 28.26 19.74 -18.60
N TYR A 574 28.06 20.71 -19.48
CA TYR A 574 27.01 21.73 -19.29
C TYR A 574 25.62 21.08 -19.37
N SER A 575 24.59 21.82 -18.95
CA SER A 575 23.21 21.46 -19.21
C SER A 575 22.87 21.60 -20.70
N TYR A 576 22.08 20.66 -21.19
CA TYR A 576 21.51 20.64 -22.52
C TYR A 576 19.99 20.57 -22.42
N PHE A 577 19.34 21.20 -23.38
CA PHE A 577 17.89 21.35 -23.40
C PHE A 577 17.33 20.65 -24.64
N SER A 578 16.28 19.85 -24.44
CA SER A 578 15.58 19.17 -25.52
C SER A 578 14.09 19.45 -25.45
N GLU A 579 13.49 19.79 -26.58
CA GLU A 579 12.05 20.00 -26.69
C GLU A 579 11.32 18.65 -26.76
N MET A 580 10.17 18.58 -26.11
CA MET A 580 9.23 17.47 -26.21
C MET A 580 7.83 18.00 -26.48
N ILE A 581 7.04 17.21 -27.20
CA ILE A 581 5.64 17.49 -27.52
C ILE A 581 4.83 16.26 -27.13
N LEU A 582 3.86 16.46 -26.25
CA LEU A 582 2.90 15.47 -25.78
C LEU A 582 1.74 15.37 -26.78
N SER A 583 1.30 14.15 -27.08
CA SER A 583 0.04 13.94 -27.82
C SER A 583 -1.16 14.23 -26.93
N GLU A 584 -2.29 14.64 -27.51
CA GLU A 584 -3.57 14.74 -26.79
C GLU A 584 -4.00 13.37 -26.23
N ASP A 585 -3.73 12.28 -26.98
CA ASP A 585 -4.01 10.89 -26.57
C ASP A 585 -3.04 10.31 -25.52
N ILE A 586 -2.13 11.09 -24.93
CA ILE A 586 -1.20 10.56 -23.93
C ILE A 586 -1.94 10.19 -22.64
N SER A 587 -1.59 9.04 -22.06
CA SER A 587 -2.11 8.63 -20.75
C SER A 587 -1.61 9.55 -19.64
N LEU A 588 -2.45 9.79 -18.64
CA LEU A 588 -2.07 10.47 -17.40
C LEU A 588 -1.17 9.58 -16.53
N GLY A 589 -0.42 10.19 -15.61
CA GLY A 589 0.48 9.54 -14.67
C GLY A 589 1.97 9.72 -14.99
N ASN A 590 2.80 8.86 -14.40
CA ASN A 590 4.25 8.88 -14.62
C ASN A 590 4.59 8.15 -15.92
N ILE A 591 5.09 8.89 -16.90
CA ILE A 591 5.43 8.40 -18.22
C ILE A 591 6.95 8.31 -18.38
N PRO A 592 7.50 7.12 -18.68
CA PRO A 592 8.93 6.96 -18.87
C PRO A 592 9.41 7.55 -20.19
N ILE A 593 10.53 8.25 -20.13
CA ILE A 593 11.37 8.68 -21.24
C ILE A 593 12.74 8.01 -21.11
N LEU A 594 13.27 7.55 -22.24
CA LEU A 594 14.54 6.85 -22.32
C LEU A 594 15.61 7.76 -22.92
N LEU A 595 16.80 7.77 -22.33
CA LEU A 595 18.00 8.44 -22.83
C LEU A 595 19.08 7.38 -23.09
N GLU A 596 19.25 7.00 -24.37
CA GLU A 596 20.28 6.07 -24.80
C GLU A 596 21.63 6.80 -24.97
N ILE A 597 22.62 6.45 -24.16
CA ILE A 597 23.95 7.05 -24.15
C ILE A 597 24.92 6.20 -24.95
N ASN A 598 25.64 6.84 -25.87
CA ASN A 598 26.68 6.24 -26.68
C ASN A 598 27.97 7.05 -26.56
N ALA A 599 29.12 6.38 -26.35
CA ALA A 599 30.43 7.01 -26.31
C ALA A 599 31.56 6.06 -26.74
N GLU A 600 32.73 6.61 -27.03
CA GLU A 600 33.96 5.86 -27.27
C GLU A 600 34.97 6.11 -26.15
N TYR A 601 35.79 5.14 -25.78
CA TYR A 601 36.87 5.35 -24.81
C TYR A 601 38.02 4.37 -24.99
N ILE A 602 39.16 4.66 -24.36
CA ILE A 602 40.36 3.81 -24.44
C ILE A 602 40.57 3.09 -23.11
N GLN A 603 40.57 1.76 -23.17
CA GLN A 603 40.99 0.90 -22.06
C GLN A 603 42.27 0.17 -22.44
N GLY A 604 43.35 0.43 -21.71
CA GLY A 604 44.69 -0.08 -22.06
C GLY A 604 45.17 0.47 -23.42
N SER A 605 45.10 -0.35 -24.47
CA SER A 605 45.45 0.03 -25.85
C SER A 605 44.29 -0.13 -26.85
N ASN A 606 43.10 -0.49 -26.38
CA ASN A 606 41.95 -0.79 -27.23
C ASN A 606 40.95 0.36 -27.18
N LEU A 607 40.45 0.76 -28.34
CA LEU A 607 39.27 1.62 -28.46
C LEU A 607 38.03 0.76 -28.26
N LEU A 608 37.22 1.10 -27.28
CA LEU A 608 35.99 0.41 -26.91
C LEU A 608 34.79 1.37 -27.07
N PHE A 609 33.61 0.79 -27.22
CA PHE A 609 32.34 1.50 -27.31
C PHE A 609 31.55 1.30 -26.02
N TYR A 610 30.99 2.39 -25.50
CA TYR A 610 30.08 2.40 -24.37
C TYR A 610 28.66 2.63 -24.90
N ASN A 611 27.72 1.82 -24.42
CA ASN A 611 26.29 1.98 -24.66
C ASN A 611 25.55 1.69 -23.35
N ASP A 612 24.62 2.57 -22.98
CA ASP A 612 23.79 2.45 -21.79
C ASP A 612 22.46 3.17 -22.00
N THR A 613 21.43 2.87 -21.23
CA THR A 613 20.11 3.53 -21.35
C THR A 613 19.59 3.94 -19.99
N TYR A 614 19.24 5.22 -19.84
CA TYR A 614 18.62 5.78 -18.65
C TYR A 614 17.12 5.95 -18.85
N SER A 615 16.31 5.56 -17.86
CA SER A 615 14.88 5.85 -17.83
C SER A 615 14.61 6.96 -16.82
N PHE A 616 13.84 7.96 -17.22
CA PHE A 616 13.35 9.03 -16.35
C PHE A 616 11.84 9.12 -16.49
N ASP A 617 11.14 9.47 -15.42
CA ASP A 617 9.69 9.67 -15.49
C ASP A 617 9.36 11.16 -15.59
N ILE A 618 8.39 11.48 -16.45
CA ILE A 618 7.68 12.76 -16.44
C ILE A 618 6.26 12.52 -15.94
N ASN A 619 5.74 13.40 -15.10
CA ASN A 619 4.36 13.30 -14.64
C ASN A 619 3.46 14.10 -15.58
N VAL A 620 2.45 13.44 -16.17
CA VAL A 620 1.42 14.08 -17.00
C VAL A 620 0.10 14.03 -16.22
N SER A 621 -0.58 15.15 -16.05
CA SER A 621 -1.78 15.25 -15.21
C SER A 621 -2.77 16.26 -15.76
N LEU A 622 -4.01 16.23 -15.27
CA LEU A 622 -5.02 17.28 -15.42
C LEU A 622 -5.27 17.99 -14.08
N ASN A 623 -4.28 18.02 -13.18
CA ASN A 623 -4.51 18.66 -11.88
C ASN A 623 -4.46 20.17 -12.07
N GLN A 624 -5.41 20.88 -11.49
CA GLN A 624 -5.28 22.34 -11.34
C GLN A 624 -3.99 22.64 -10.55
N SER A 625 -3.26 23.67 -10.98
CA SER A 625 -2.07 24.13 -10.26
C SER A 625 -2.37 24.38 -8.77
N GLY A 626 -1.59 23.75 -7.89
CA GLY A 626 -1.79 23.80 -6.44
C GLY A 626 -2.68 22.70 -5.85
N PHE A 627 -3.35 21.89 -6.67
CA PHE A 627 -4.14 20.73 -6.25
C PHE A 627 -3.48 19.41 -6.69
N PRO A 628 -3.77 18.28 -6.00
CA PRO A 628 -4.64 18.14 -4.84
C PRO A 628 -4.05 18.73 -3.54
N ASN A 629 -4.93 19.14 -2.63
CA ASN A 629 -4.54 19.58 -1.28
C ASN A 629 -4.89 18.53 -0.24
N GLU A 630 -3.87 17.91 0.36
CA GLU A 630 -4.03 16.85 1.34
C GLU A 630 -4.22 17.37 2.78
N PHE A 631 -5.11 16.71 3.52
CA PHE A 631 -5.39 16.94 4.94
C PHE A 631 -5.77 15.63 5.66
N TYR A 632 -5.75 15.65 6.99
CA TYR A 632 -5.78 14.43 7.81
C TYR A 632 -7.16 13.76 8.02
N PHE A 633 -8.25 14.40 7.59
CA PHE A 633 -9.61 13.98 7.93
C PHE A 633 -10.53 14.04 6.71
N PRO A 634 -11.43 13.06 6.50
CA PRO A 634 -12.31 13.06 5.34
C PRO A 634 -13.16 14.33 5.20
N SER A 635 -13.36 14.74 3.94
CA SER A 635 -14.30 15.80 3.58
C SER A 635 -15.47 15.18 2.83
N SER A 636 -16.58 14.95 3.53
CA SER A 636 -17.83 14.60 2.85
C SER A 636 -18.59 15.83 2.36
N SER A 637 -18.30 17.01 2.88
CA SER A 637 -18.96 18.25 2.47
C SER A 637 -18.65 18.56 1.00
N SER A 638 -19.67 18.61 0.13
CA SER A 638 -19.49 19.16 -1.22
C SER A 638 -19.23 20.66 -1.13
N PRO A 639 -18.27 21.20 -1.90
CA PRO A 639 -17.84 22.58 -1.75
C PRO A 639 -18.90 23.59 -2.23
N ILE A 640 -18.70 24.87 -1.89
CA ILE A 640 -19.27 26.06 -2.55
C ILE A 640 -18.15 27.03 -2.94
N MET A 641 -18.40 27.92 -3.89
CA MET A 641 -17.48 29.01 -4.24
C MET A 641 -17.96 30.32 -3.63
N MET A 642 -17.11 31.00 -2.86
CA MET A 642 -17.42 32.30 -2.27
C MET A 642 -16.14 33.10 -2.00
N ASN A 643 -16.18 34.40 -2.24
CA ASN A 643 -15.07 35.30 -1.93
C ASN A 643 -15.11 35.66 -0.45
N VAL A 644 -14.13 35.19 0.33
CA VAL A 644 -14.06 35.35 1.79
C VAL A 644 -12.79 36.04 2.28
N ASP A 645 -11.94 36.48 1.37
CA ASP A 645 -10.76 37.27 1.67
C ASP A 645 -10.73 38.65 0.96
N ASN A 646 -11.78 38.96 0.19
CA ASN A 646 -11.99 40.22 -0.54
C ASN A 646 -10.90 40.47 -1.60
N ASP A 647 -10.49 39.42 -2.32
CA ASP A 647 -9.74 39.54 -3.57
C ASP A 647 -10.66 39.52 -4.81
N ALA A 648 -10.14 39.19 -5.98
CA ALA A 648 -10.94 39.16 -7.22
C ALA A 648 -11.57 37.78 -7.49
N ASP A 649 -11.03 36.74 -6.87
CA ASP A 649 -11.35 35.34 -7.13
C ASP A 649 -12.35 34.86 -6.07
N LYS A 650 -12.79 33.60 -6.19
CA LYS A 650 -13.63 32.98 -5.17
C LYS A 650 -12.90 31.78 -4.61
N GLU A 651 -13.08 31.53 -3.32
CA GLU A 651 -12.43 30.45 -2.62
C GLU A 651 -13.36 29.25 -2.49
N ILE A 652 -12.75 28.07 -2.46
CA ILE A 652 -13.43 26.79 -2.28
C ILE A 652 -13.72 26.58 -0.80
N ILE A 653 -15.00 26.58 -0.41
CA ILE A 653 -15.42 26.44 1.00
C ILE A 653 -16.09 25.09 1.25
N PHE A 654 -15.63 24.38 2.28
CA PHE A 654 -16.22 23.10 2.71
C PHE A 654 -15.93 22.78 4.18
N GLY A 655 -16.65 21.80 4.73
CA GLY A 655 -16.42 21.26 6.08
C GLY A 655 -15.80 19.86 6.11
N ASP A 656 -14.98 19.57 7.13
CA ASP A 656 -14.33 18.26 7.28
C ASP A 656 -14.71 17.50 8.57
N PHE A 657 -14.22 16.27 8.69
CA PHE A 657 -14.44 15.42 9.87
C PHE A 657 -13.63 15.81 11.12
N ASP A 658 -12.68 16.75 11.01
CA ASP A 658 -12.05 17.42 12.17
C ASP A 658 -13.01 18.46 12.79
N GLY A 659 -14.09 18.80 12.06
CA GLY A 659 -15.01 19.86 12.43
C GLY A 659 -14.53 21.24 12.01
N LYS A 660 -13.64 21.30 11.02
CA LYS A 660 -13.15 22.56 10.45
C LYS A 660 -13.93 22.93 9.21
N ILE A 661 -14.24 24.21 9.12
CA ILE A 661 -14.67 24.88 7.89
C ILE A 661 -13.41 25.49 7.28
N ARG A 662 -13.10 25.10 6.06
CA ARG A 662 -11.89 25.48 5.33
C ARG A 662 -12.25 26.34 4.13
N ALA A 663 -11.30 27.16 3.72
CA ALA A 663 -11.35 27.94 2.50
C ALA A 663 -9.99 27.80 1.79
N PHE A 664 -10.01 27.51 0.50
CA PHE A 664 -8.81 27.39 -0.35
C PHE A 664 -8.89 28.36 -1.52
N ASN A 665 -7.79 29.04 -1.80
CA ASN A 665 -7.61 29.87 -2.98
C ASN A 665 -7.52 29.01 -4.24
N THR A 666 -7.64 29.68 -5.39
CA THR A 666 -7.51 29.07 -6.73
C THR A 666 -6.13 28.45 -6.98
N ASP A 667 -5.08 28.98 -6.33
CA ASP A 667 -3.71 28.45 -6.36
C ASP A 667 -3.45 27.30 -5.37
N GLY A 668 -4.51 26.78 -4.74
CA GLY A 668 -4.44 25.72 -3.74
C GLY A 668 -3.92 26.14 -2.36
N SER A 669 -3.59 27.42 -2.14
CA SER A 669 -3.20 27.87 -0.79
C SER A 669 -4.41 27.98 0.14
N GLU A 670 -4.27 27.49 1.38
CA GLU A 670 -5.35 27.60 2.38
C GLU A 670 -5.48 29.07 2.87
N VAL A 671 -6.70 29.59 2.87
CA VAL A 671 -7.01 30.92 3.41
C VAL A 671 -6.79 30.89 4.92
N ASN A 672 -5.83 31.70 5.37
CA ASN A 672 -5.46 31.80 6.78
C ASN A 672 -5.70 33.24 7.27
N ASN A 673 -6.88 33.47 7.84
CA ASN A 673 -7.28 34.78 8.36
C ASN A 673 -7.86 34.67 9.78
N ASN A 674 -8.58 35.69 10.26
CA ASN A 674 -9.15 35.66 11.62
C ASN A 674 -10.38 34.73 11.75
N THR A 675 -10.90 34.24 10.62
CA THR A 675 -12.08 33.37 10.53
C THR A 675 -11.67 31.95 10.15
N TYR A 676 -10.86 31.79 9.09
CA TYR A 676 -10.49 30.50 8.53
C TYR A 676 -9.09 30.03 8.92
N PRO A 677 -8.90 28.70 9.13
CA PRO A 677 -9.95 27.69 9.23
C PRO A 677 -10.78 27.84 10.52
N TYR A 678 -12.12 27.74 10.42
CA TYR A 678 -13.02 27.89 11.57
C TYR A 678 -13.31 26.52 12.20
N SER A 679 -13.25 26.40 13.53
CA SER A 679 -13.50 25.13 14.24
C SER A 679 -14.86 25.13 14.93
N THR A 680 -15.75 24.22 14.51
CA THR A 680 -17.08 24.02 15.13
C THR A 680 -17.00 23.18 16.41
N GLY A 681 -16.02 22.27 16.50
CA GLY A 681 -15.77 21.44 17.70
C GLY A 681 -16.28 20.00 17.60
N ASN A 682 -16.93 19.64 16.49
CA ASN A 682 -17.24 18.26 16.12
C ASN A 682 -17.39 18.16 14.59
N GLN A 683 -17.46 16.93 14.06
CA GLN A 683 -17.41 16.66 12.62
C GLN A 683 -18.52 17.38 11.83
N ILE A 684 -18.20 17.80 10.61
CA ILE A 684 -19.12 18.36 9.63
C ILE A 684 -19.32 17.34 8.52
N TRP A 685 -20.57 16.95 8.26
CA TRP A 685 -20.92 15.89 7.29
C TRP A 685 -21.71 16.44 6.10
N GLY A 686 -22.63 17.37 6.38
CA GLY A 686 -23.43 18.08 5.40
C GLY A 686 -22.61 19.13 4.66
N SER A 687 -23.02 19.42 3.43
CA SER A 687 -22.43 20.45 2.59
C SER A 687 -22.94 21.84 3.01
N PRO A 688 -22.18 22.94 2.83
CA PRO A 688 -22.71 24.28 2.98
C PRO A 688 -23.76 24.61 1.89
N ALA A 689 -24.68 25.49 2.26
CA ALA A 689 -25.63 26.17 1.36
C ALA A 689 -25.42 27.68 1.46
N SER A 690 -25.64 28.42 0.37
CA SER A 690 -25.38 29.85 0.28
C SER A 690 -26.49 30.61 -0.45
N ALA A 691 -26.91 31.75 0.12
CA ALA A 691 -27.79 32.76 -0.48
C ALA A 691 -27.43 34.14 0.11
N ASP A 692 -27.91 35.25 -0.46
CA ASP A 692 -28.01 36.53 0.27
C ASP A 692 -29.26 36.43 1.15
N ILE A 693 -29.10 35.93 2.38
CA ILE A 693 -30.21 35.46 3.22
C ILE A 693 -30.95 36.65 3.85
N ASP A 694 -30.22 37.71 4.18
CA ASP A 694 -30.78 38.92 4.80
C ASP A 694 -30.96 40.11 3.84
N LEU A 695 -30.77 39.87 2.54
CA LEU A 695 -30.95 40.82 1.44
C LEU A 695 -30.10 42.09 1.59
N ASP A 696 -28.91 41.98 2.18
CA ASP A 696 -27.99 43.10 2.36
C ASP A 696 -27.02 43.30 1.18
N GLY A 697 -27.06 42.37 0.21
CA GLY A 697 -26.22 42.35 -0.98
C GLY A 697 -24.87 41.66 -0.79
N ILE A 698 -24.66 41.01 0.36
CA ILE A 698 -23.49 40.20 0.69
C ILE A 698 -23.93 38.74 0.74
N GLN A 699 -23.13 37.87 0.14
CA GLN A 699 -23.44 36.46 0.11
C GLN A 699 -23.21 35.81 1.49
N ASP A 700 -24.20 35.08 2.01
CA ASP A 700 -24.09 34.25 3.21
C ASP A 700 -23.84 32.77 2.85
N PHE A 701 -23.26 32.01 3.77
CA PHE A 701 -23.37 30.56 3.78
C PHE A 701 -23.58 29.97 5.18
N ILE A 702 -24.21 28.80 5.17
CA ILE A 702 -24.69 28.10 6.35
C ILE A 702 -24.20 26.66 6.35
N ILE A 703 -23.76 26.19 7.51
CA ILE A 703 -23.26 24.82 7.66
C ILE A 703 -23.62 24.22 9.02
N GLY A 704 -24.06 22.97 9.03
CA GLY A 704 -24.43 22.22 10.23
C GLY A 704 -23.30 21.35 10.76
N SER A 705 -23.21 21.21 12.09
CA SER A 705 -22.21 20.34 12.73
C SER A 705 -22.81 19.35 13.72
N LYS A 706 -22.10 18.24 13.93
CA LYS A 706 -22.41 17.23 14.98
C LYS A 706 -22.19 17.75 16.40
N ASP A 707 -21.75 18.98 16.57
CA ASP A 707 -21.70 19.65 17.86
C ASP A 707 -23.07 20.21 18.29
N LYS A 708 -24.07 20.09 17.39
CA LYS A 708 -25.47 20.54 17.52
C LYS A 708 -25.70 22.03 17.21
N TYR A 709 -24.76 22.66 16.54
CA TYR A 709 -24.90 24.04 16.08
C TYR A 709 -25.03 24.13 14.56
N LEU A 710 -25.84 25.08 14.14
CA LEU A 710 -25.87 25.63 12.79
C LEU A 710 -25.03 26.91 12.81
N TYR A 711 -24.08 27.05 11.89
CA TYR A 711 -23.16 28.19 11.84
C TYR A 711 -23.46 29.09 10.64
N PHE A 712 -23.40 30.41 10.89
CA PHE A 712 -23.74 31.45 9.93
C PHE A 712 -22.48 32.26 9.62
N PHE A 713 -22.20 32.43 8.33
CA PHE A 713 -21.09 33.21 7.79
C PHE A 713 -21.57 34.06 6.62
N ASP A 714 -20.86 35.14 6.35
CA ASP A 714 -20.90 35.90 5.10
C ASP A 714 -19.49 36.05 4.51
N GLU A 715 -19.38 36.74 3.37
CA GLU A 715 -18.11 37.13 2.75
C GLU A 715 -17.17 37.91 3.70
N ILE A 716 -17.70 38.52 4.78
CA ILE A 716 -16.93 39.29 5.77
C ILE A 716 -16.44 38.39 6.93
N GLY A 717 -17.15 37.30 7.23
CA GLY A 717 -16.75 36.27 8.17
C GLY A 717 -17.90 35.72 9.02
N PHE A 718 -17.61 35.35 10.27
CA PHE A 718 -18.57 34.68 11.16
C PHE A 718 -19.68 35.63 11.69
N LYS A 719 -20.95 35.33 11.40
CA LYS A 719 -22.14 36.10 11.85
C LYS A 719 -22.74 35.59 13.16
N GLY A 720 -22.74 34.27 13.39
CA GLY A 720 -23.38 33.70 14.58
C GLY A 720 -23.65 32.21 14.50
N SER A 721 -24.35 31.68 15.50
CA SER A 721 -24.66 30.25 15.58
C SER A 721 -25.99 29.99 16.27
N TYR A 722 -26.75 29.01 15.79
CA TYR A 722 -28.01 28.54 16.38
C TYR A 722 -27.83 27.16 17.03
N TYR A 723 -28.19 27.03 18.31
CA TYR A 723 -28.16 25.75 19.02
C TYR A 723 -29.46 24.98 18.83
N SER A 724 -29.42 23.86 18.12
CA SER A 724 -30.60 23.06 17.80
C SER A 724 -30.92 21.99 18.86
N ASP A 725 -29.98 21.74 19.80
CA ASP A 725 -29.96 20.57 20.69
C ASP A 725 -30.00 19.21 19.95
N SER A 726 -29.73 19.20 18.63
CA SER A 726 -29.68 17.98 17.83
C SER A 726 -28.45 17.92 16.92
N TYR A 727 -27.86 16.74 16.73
CA TYR A 727 -26.83 16.54 15.71
C TYR A 727 -27.34 16.94 14.34
N LEU A 728 -26.62 17.85 13.68
CA LEU A 728 -26.91 18.31 12.33
C LEU A 728 -25.88 17.67 11.40
N ILE A 729 -26.30 16.63 10.66
CA ILE A 729 -25.41 15.89 9.74
C ILE A 729 -25.83 16.01 8.27
N GLY A 730 -27.07 16.41 8.00
CA GLY A 730 -27.55 16.67 6.66
C GLY A 730 -27.11 18.04 6.15
N THR A 731 -27.25 18.24 4.85
CA THR A 731 -27.07 19.53 4.19
C THR A 731 -28.28 20.44 4.49
N PRO A 732 -28.09 21.67 5.00
CA PRO A 732 -29.16 22.66 5.10
C PRO A 732 -29.64 23.08 3.69
N SER A 733 -30.89 23.51 3.61
CA SER A 733 -31.44 24.17 2.42
C SER A 733 -31.93 25.55 2.78
N ILE A 734 -31.88 26.48 1.83
CA ILE A 734 -32.30 27.87 2.00
C ILE A 734 -33.50 28.14 1.09
N GLY A 735 -34.54 28.76 1.62
CA GLY A 735 -35.77 29.10 0.90
C GLY A 735 -36.69 29.99 1.73
N ASN A 736 -37.77 30.48 1.15
CA ASN A 736 -38.71 31.37 1.84
C ASN A 736 -39.81 30.54 2.52
N ILE A 737 -39.84 30.51 3.84
CA ILE A 737 -40.80 29.72 4.62
C ILE A 737 -41.91 30.59 5.22
N ASP A 738 -41.77 31.91 5.20
CA ASP A 738 -42.78 32.81 5.77
C ASP A 738 -43.22 33.96 4.84
N ASP A 739 -43.84 35.02 5.39
CA ASP A 739 -44.43 36.09 4.58
C ASP A 739 -43.44 37.23 4.28
N ASP A 740 -42.24 37.17 4.86
CA ASP A 740 -41.20 38.16 4.64
C ASP A 740 -40.29 37.80 3.44
N PRO A 741 -39.57 38.78 2.86
CA PRO A 741 -38.73 38.54 1.69
C PRO A 741 -37.34 37.97 2.05
N GLU A 742 -36.95 38.02 3.32
CA GLU A 742 -35.73 37.39 3.79
C GLU A 742 -35.86 35.85 3.67
N LEU A 743 -34.73 35.13 3.71
CA LEU A 743 -34.73 33.67 3.53
C LEU A 743 -34.47 32.94 4.84
N GLU A 744 -35.00 31.72 4.93
CA GLU A 744 -34.86 30.85 6.08
C GLU A 744 -33.95 29.66 5.78
N ILE A 745 -33.40 29.08 6.85
CA ILE A 745 -32.55 27.90 6.80
C ILE A 745 -33.32 26.71 7.35
N ILE A 746 -33.47 25.67 6.53
CA ILE A 746 -34.16 24.44 6.88
C ILE A 746 -33.14 23.30 7.05
N ILE A 747 -33.20 22.59 8.17
CA ILE A 747 -32.32 21.44 8.43
C ILE A 747 -32.95 20.39 9.35
N GLY A 748 -32.70 19.12 9.05
CA GLY A 748 -33.16 17.97 9.82
C GLY A 748 -32.24 17.59 10.99
N GLY A 749 -32.84 17.14 12.10
CA GLY A 749 -32.13 16.66 13.28
C GLY A 749 -31.90 15.14 13.28
N TYR A 750 -30.69 14.73 13.67
CA TYR A 750 -30.26 13.32 13.71
C TYR A 750 -29.98 12.79 15.12
N SER A 751 -30.61 13.35 16.16
CA SER A 751 -30.45 12.82 17.53
C SER A 751 -31.51 11.80 17.88
N SER A 752 -31.26 11.00 18.92
CA SER A 752 -32.31 10.19 19.55
C SER A 752 -33.16 11.04 20.50
N GLY A 753 -34.35 10.56 20.86
CA GLY A 753 -35.21 11.25 21.82
C GLY A 753 -35.78 12.56 21.27
N ASP A 754 -35.58 13.67 21.98
CA ASP A 754 -36.18 14.98 21.71
C ASP A 754 -35.50 15.78 20.57
N GLY A 755 -34.43 15.24 19.96
CA GLY A 755 -33.75 15.88 18.82
C GLY A 755 -34.16 15.34 17.45
N ARG A 756 -35.25 14.57 17.37
CA ARG A 756 -35.87 14.07 16.12
C ARG A 756 -36.80 15.12 15.52
N LYS A 757 -36.22 16.27 15.19
CA LYS A 757 -36.93 17.50 14.84
C LYS A 757 -36.49 18.02 13.49
N LEU A 758 -37.39 18.76 12.84
CA LEU A 758 -37.08 19.62 11.72
C LEU A 758 -36.99 21.07 12.21
N PHE A 759 -35.95 21.78 11.79
CA PHE A 759 -35.69 23.17 12.17
C PHE A 759 -35.85 24.07 10.95
N ALA A 760 -36.50 25.23 11.15
CA ALA A 760 -36.45 26.37 10.25
C ALA A 760 -35.99 27.59 11.08
N VAL A 761 -34.99 28.32 10.57
CA VAL A 761 -34.29 29.37 11.31
C VAL A 761 -34.14 30.61 10.42
N ASN A 762 -34.49 31.78 10.94
CA ASN A 762 -34.35 33.06 10.26
C ASN A 762 -32.88 33.50 10.16
N HIS A 763 -32.61 34.45 9.28
CA HIS A 763 -31.30 35.09 9.13
C HIS A 763 -30.71 35.64 10.45
N ASP A 764 -31.57 36.11 11.37
CA ASP A 764 -31.19 36.66 12.68
C ASP A 764 -30.99 35.59 13.77
N GLN A 765 -30.98 34.31 13.37
CA GLN A 765 -30.83 33.11 14.22
C GLN A 765 -32.02 32.88 15.19
N THR A 766 -33.18 33.50 14.95
CA THR A 766 -34.42 33.15 15.63
C THR A 766 -35.16 32.01 14.91
N PRO A 767 -35.93 31.16 15.61
CA PRO A 767 -36.74 30.13 14.95
C PRO A 767 -37.92 30.77 14.21
N VAL A 768 -38.26 30.23 13.05
CA VAL A 768 -39.48 30.56 12.29
C VAL A 768 -40.71 30.17 13.10
N ASP A 769 -41.79 30.93 12.99
CA ASP A 769 -43.06 30.63 13.65
C ASP A 769 -43.57 29.24 13.21
N GLY A 770 -43.83 28.35 14.19
CA GLY A 770 -44.21 26.95 13.93
C GLY A 770 -43.07 25.95 14.09
N PHE A 771 -41.82 26.40 14.11
CA PHE A 771 -40.63 25.55 14.22
C PHE A 771 -39.93 25.67 15.59
N PRO A 772 -39.16 24.65 16.01
CA PRO A 772 -38.95 23.36 15.35
C PRO A 772 -40.16 22.41 15.48
N VAL A 773 -40.36 21.58 14.47
CA VAL A 773 -41.41 20.54 14.44
C VAL A 773 -40.84 19.21 14.93
N ASP A 774 -41.51 18.56 15.87
CA ASP A 774 -41.14 17.20 16.33
C ASP A 774 -41.72 16.16 15.37
N ILE A 775 -40.84 15.55 14.56
CA ILE A 775 -41.19 14.50 13.60
C ILE A 775 -41.23 13.14 14.30
N GLY A 776 -40.42 12.95 15.35
CA GLY A 776 -40.26 11.67 16.02
C GLY A 776 -39.39 10.66 15.25
N GLU A 777 -38.82 11.05 14.12
CA GLU A 777 -37.93 10.26 13.26
C GLU A 777 -36.64 11.01 12.95
N LYS A 778 -35.58 10.29 12.58
CA LYS A 778 -34.27 10.92 12.26
C LYS A 778 -34.22 11.32 10.80
N ILE A 779 -33.68 12.50 10.53
CA ILE A 779 -33.50 13.05 9.18
C ILE A 779 -31.99 13.15 8.92
N LYS A 780 -31.48 12.42 7.92
CA LYS A 780 -30.02 12.16 7.76
C LYS A 780 -29.34 13.04 6.70
N HIS A 781 -29.93 13.25 5.52
CA HIS A 781 -29.19 13.74 4.36
C HIS A 781 -29.46 15.20 3.98
N GLY A 782 -30.71 15.64 3.94
CA GLY A 782 -31.08 17.00 3.56
C GLY A 782 -32.59 17.10 3.34
N VAL A 783 -33.06 18.31 3.02
CA VAL A 783 -34.47 18.59 2.70
C VAL A 783 -34.58 19.20 1.31
N ALA A 784 -35.71 19.04 0.63
CA ALA A 784 -36.01 19.76 -0.61
C ALA A 784 -37.13 20.78 -0.40
N LEU A 785 -37.09 21.88 -1.15
CA LEU A 785 -37.97 23.03 -0.97
C LEU A 785 -38.70 23.34 -2.29
N ALA A 786 -40.03 23.50 -2.23
CA ALA A 786 -40.85 24.05 -3.32
C ALA A 786 -42.24 24.44 -2.80
N ASP A 787 -42.92 25.38 -3.43
CA ASP A 787 -44.29 25.78 -3.07
C ASP A 787 -45.33 24.77 -3.62
N PHE A 788 -45.75 23.79 -2.81
CA PHE A 788 -46.73 22.78 -3.23
C PHE A 788 -48.17 23.30 -3.22
N ASN A 789 -48.45 24.33 -2.42
CA ASN A 789 -49.80 24.82 -2.19
C ASN A 789 -50.11 26.17 -2.88
N ASN A 790 -49.14 26.69 -3.64
CA ASN A 790 -49.19 27.94 -4.41
C ASN A 790 -49.51 29.18 -3.54
N ASN A 791 -48.98 29.24 -2.32
CA ASN A 791 -49.16 30.38 -1.41
C ASN A 791 -48.01 31.41 -1.47
N GLY A 792 -46.97 31.13 -2.26
CA GLY A 792 -45.76 31.94 -2.39
C GLY A 792 -44.66 31.62 -1.39
N LYS A 793 -44.79 30.51 -0.64
CA LYS A 793 -43.84 30.04 0.37
C LYS A 793 -43.45 28.60 0.06
N ASP A 794 -42.22 28.24 0.39
CA ASP A 794 -41.69 26.91 0.17
C ASP A 794 -42.22 25.93 1.23
N ASP A 795 -42.71 24.79 0.75
CA ASP A 795 -43.02 23.62 1.55
C ASP A 795 -41.79 22.68 1.58
N ILE A 796 -41.73 21.77 2.54
CA ILE A 796 -40.51 21.04 2.91
C ILE A 796 -40.68 19.53 2.72
N VAL A 797 -39.82 18.94 1.88
CA VAL A 797 -39.77 17.50 1.61
C VAL A 797 -38.53 16.87 2.23
N PHE A 798 -38.67 15.74 2.92
CA PHE A 798 -37.53 15.02 3.49
C PHE A 798 -37.78 13.54 3.71
N GLY A 799 -36.71 12.75 3.67
CA GLY A 799 -36.70 11.33 4.01
C GLY A 799 -36.27 11.05 5.45
N THR A 800 -36.66 9.91 6.00
CA THR A 800 -36.27 9.47 7.35
C THR A 800 -35.64 8.08 7.39
N ASP A 801 -34.90 7.81 8.46
CA ASP A 801 -34.39 6.46 8.80
C ASP A 801 -35.52 5.47 9.22
N SER A 802 -36.80 5.85 9.06
CA SER A 802 -37.97 5.04 9.44
C SER A 802 -38.91 4.80 8.25
N ASP A 803 -38.31 4.72 7.06
CA ASP A 803 -38.95 4.33 5.80
C ASP A 803 -40.01 5.33 5.30
N ASN A 804 -39.96 6.58 5.76
CA ASN A 804 -40.95 7.59 5.40
C ASN A 804 -40.36 8.72 4.57
N ILE A 805 -41.12 9.16 3.58
CA ILE A 805 -40.95 10.43 2.86
C ILE A 805 -42.06 11.37 3.36
N TYR A 806 -41.68 12.55 3.83
CA TYR A 806 -42.59 13.57 4.33
C TYR A 806 -42.67 14.74 3.35
N LEU A 807 -43.86 15.35 3.31
CA LEU A 807 -44.10 16.71 2.82
C LEU A 807 -44.76 17.48 3.96
N LEU A 808 -44.11 18.54 4.42
CA LEU A 808 -44.63 19.49 5.42
C LEU A 808 -44.90 20.82 4.72
N ASN A 809 -46.03 21.45 5.04
CA ASN A 809 -46.30 22.80 4.56
C ASN A 809 -45.41 23.83 5.29
N ASP A 810 -45.34 25.04 4.74
CA ASP A 810 -44.66 26.21 5.31
C ASP A 810 -45.00 26.47 6.79
N ASP A 811 -46.21 26.13 7.24
CA ASP A 811 -46.66 26.29 8.63
C ASP A 811 -46.26 25.14 9.59
N GLY A 812 -45.50 24.16 9.10
CA GLY A 812 -45.05 22.97 9.83
C GLY A 812 -46.09 21.86 9.96
N SER A 813 -47.27 21.99 9.32
CA SER A 813 -48.26 20.92 9.25
C SER A 813 -47.87 19.86 8.20
N ILE A 814 -48.20 18.60 8.45
CA ILE A 814 -47.98 17.54 7.46
C ILE A 814 -49.06 17.66 6.38
N ALA A 815 -48.64 17.68 5.10
CA ALA A 815 -49.55 17.77 3.97
C ALA A 815 -50.45 16.53 3.84
N ASP A 816 -51.64 16.73 3.25
CA ASP A 816 -52.59 15.63 3.03
C ASP A 816 -51.96 14.56 2.12
N GLY A 817 -52.05 13.28 2.54
CA GLY A 817 -51.44 12.16 1.82
C GLY A 817 -50.07 11.73 2.34
N PHE A 818 -49.44 12.52 3.21
CA PHE A 818 -48.12 12.23 3.78
C PHE A 818 -48.16 11.85 5.27
N PRO A 819 -47.14 11.15 5.80
CA PRO A 819 -45.97 10.63 5.09
C PRO A 819 -46.30 9.47 4.12
N PHE A 820 -45.50 9.34 3.07
CA PHE A 820 -45.48 8.19 2.18
C PHE A 820 -44.52 7.14 2.74
N LEU A 821 -44.99 5.90 2.88
CA LEU A 821 -44.22 4.78 3.44
C LEU A 821 -43.58 3.95 2.31
N THR A 822 -42.25 3.85 2.33
CA THR A 822 -41.44 2.98 1.46
C THR A 822 -41.18 1.61 2.11
N GLY A 823 -40.44 0.72 1.44
CA GLY A 823 -40.03 -0.57 1.95
C GLY A 823 -38.72 -0.57 2.77
N GLY A 824 -37.99 0.55 2.76
CA GLY A 824 -36.70 0.71 3.44
C GLY A 824 -36.34 2.19 3.67
N ASN A 825 -35.26 2.43 4.41
CA ASN A 825 -34.91 3.77 4.85
C ASN A 825 -34.53 4.69 3.68
N ILE A 826 -34.79 5.99 3.85
CA ILE A 826 -34.46 7.00 2.83
C ILE A 826 -33.06 7.53 3.11
N SER A 827 -32.08 6.99 2.39
CA SER A 827 -30.66 7.39 2.49
C SER A 827 -30.22 8.36 1.38
N SER A 828 -31.11 8.74 0.47
CA SER A 828 -30.86 9.85 -0.45
C SER A 828 -31.44 11.14 0.13
N ALA A 829 -30.88 12.29 -0.27
CA ALA A 829 -31.62 13.54 -0.12
C ALA A 829 -32.70 13.56 -1.23
N PRO A 830 -33.98 13.83 -0.91
CA PRO A 830 -35.02 13.91 -1.94
C PRO A 830 -34.80 15.14 -2.84
N THR A 831 -35.38 15.09 -4.03
CA THR A 831 -35.46 16.21 -4.97
C THR A 831 -36.89 16.39 -5.48
N ILE A 832 -37.18 17.57 -6.02
CA ILE A 832 -38.50 17.96 -6.50
C ILE A 832 -38.37 18.39 -7.96
N LEU A 833 -39.18 17.80 -8.83
CA LEU A 833 -39.29 18.18 -10.24
C LEU A 833 -40.66 18.81 -10.47
N GLU A 834 -40.69 20.03 -11.00
CA GLU A 834 -41.90 20.65 -11.54
C GLU A 834 -42.00 20.36 -13.05
N VAL A 835 -43.11 19.73 -13.48
CA VAL A 835 -43.46 19.53 -14.89
C VAL A 835 -44.86 20.08 -15.13
N ASP A 836 -44.98 21.12 -15.96
CA ASP A 836 -46.26 21.77 -16.27
C ASP A 836 -47.10 22.14 -15.03
N SER A 837 -46.44 22.75 -14.02
CA SER A 837 -47.03 23.09 -12.72
C SER A 837 -47.46 21.91 -11.85
N ASN A 838 -47.08 20.69 -12.18
CA ASN A 838 -47.24 19.52 -11.32
C ASN A 838 -45.90 19.18 -10.66
N LEU A 839 -45.91 19.01 -9.34
CA LEU A 839 -44.71 18.71 -8.57
C LEU A 839 -44.60 17.20 -8.29
N LEU A 840 -43.43 16.65 -8.59
CA LEU A 840 -43.03 15.27 -8.35
C LEU A 840 -41.89 15.24 -7.32
N ILE A 841 -42.11 14.54 -6.22
CA ILE A 841 -41.10 14.23 -5.21
C ILE A 841 -40.37 12.96 -5.64
N ILE A 842 -39.05 13.03 -5.79
CA ILE A 842 -38.21 11.91 -6.21
C ILE A 842 -37.20 11.57 -5.11
N ALA A 843 -37.16 10.30 -4.69
CA ALA A 843 -36.28 9.84 -3.62
C ALA A 843 -35.84 8.38 -3.79
N GLY A 844 -34.55 8.13 -3.53
CA GLY A 844 -33.97 6.79 -3.46
C GLY A 844 -34.14 6.17 -2.08
N SER A 845 -34.33 4.86 -2.05
CA SER A 845 -34.51 4.09 -0.83
C SER A 845 -33.58 2.88 -0.77
N ASN A 846 -33.31 2.42 0.44
CA ASN A 846 -32.55 1.19 0.72
C ASN A 846 -33.41 -0.08 0.60
N ASP A 847 -34.53 -0.01 -0.12
CA ASP A 847 -35.31 -1.16 -0.58
C ASP A 847 -35.13 -1.40 -2.09
N ASP A 848 -34.04 -0.88 -2.64
CA ASP A 848 -33.64 -0.97 -4.05
C ASP A 848 -34.56 -0.17 -5.01
N HIS A 849 -35.41 0.74 -4.50
CA HIS A 849 -36.31 1.54 -5.35
C HIS A 849 -36.03 3.04 -5.35
N LEU A 850 -36.20 3.65 -6.52
CA LEU A 850 -36.42 5.09 -6.69
C LEU A 850 -37.92 5.36 -6.77
N TYR A 851 -38.44 6.19 -5.88
CA TYR A 851 -39.86 6.54 -5.82
C TYR A 851 -40.11 7.92 -6.42
N ALA A 852 -41.16 8.04 -7.24
CA ALA A 852 -41.72 9.32 -7.68
C ALA A 852 -43.16 9.48 -7.18
N ILE A 853 -43.41 10.53 -6.40
CA ILE A 853 -44.67 10.74 -5.65
C ILE A 853 -45.20 12.13 -5.96
N ASN A 854 -46.47 12.25 -6.32
CA ASN A 854 -47.08 13.56 -6.59
C ASN A 854 -47.45 14.32 -5.30
N SER A 855 -47.86 15.58 -5.47
CA SER A 855 -48.30 16.48 -4.39
C SER A 855 -49.46 15.95 -3.52
N ASN A 856 -50.22 14.95 -3.97
CA ASN A 856 -51.32 14.35 -3.20
C ASN A 856 -50.88 13.08 -2.42
N GLY A 857 -49.59 12.75 -2.42
CA GLY A 857 -49.05 11.54 -1.80
C GLY A 857 -49.36 10.25 -2.57
N LEU A 858 -49.67 10.35 -3.87
CA LEU A 858 -49.87 9.17 -4.73
C LEU A 858 -48.58 8.84 -5.47
N LEU A 859 -48.26 7.54 -5.53
CA LEU A 859 -47.16 7.01 -6.31
C LEU A 859 -47.44 7.17 -7.80
N GLU A 860 -46.57 7.89 -8.51
CA GLU A 860 -46.61 7.99 -9.98
C GLU A 860 -45.86 6.82 -10.61
N PHE A 861 -44.61 6.60 -10.18
CA PHE A 861 -43.86 5.40 -10.54
C PHE A 861 -42.88 5.01 -9.43
N ALA A 862 -42.44 3.75 -9.47
CA ALA A 862 -41.29 3.25 -8.72
C ALA A 862 -40.38 2.49 -9.68
N PHE A 863 -39.08 2.81 -9.66
CA PHE A 863 -38.06 2.13 -10.46
C PHE A 863 -37.25 1.20 -9.55
N GLU A 864 -37.13 -0.08 -9.92
CA GLU A 864 -36.35 -1.10 -9.20
C GLU A 864 -34.92 -1.13 -9.76
N ALA A 865 -33.93 -0.82 -8.92
CA ALA A 865 -32.50 -0.92 -9.20
C ALA A 865 -31.92 -2.26 -8.70
N ASP A 866 -30.62 -2.49 -8.88
CA ASP A 866 -29.97 -3.75 -8.48
C ASP A 866 -29.59 -3.77 -6.98
N SER A 867 -29.54 -2.60 -6.33
CA SER A 867 -29.20 -2.42 -4.92
C SER A 867 -29.74 -1.09 -4.35
N ASN A 868 -29.45 -0.82 -3.07
CA ASN A 868 -29.84 0.40 -2.37
C ASN A 868 -29.45 1.66 -3.14
N ILE A 869 -30.33 2.65 -3.18
CA ILE A 869 -30.09 3.95 -3.82
C ILE A 869 -29.81 4.99 -2.74
N GLU A 870 -28.54 5.38 -2.59
CA GLU A 870 -28.10 6.38 -1.61
C GLU A 870 -27.69 7.72 -2.26
N THR A 871 -27.60 7.78 -3.58
CA THR A 871 -27.33 9.03 -4.30
C THR A 871 -28.56 9.91 -4.35
N SER A 872 -28.40 11.23 -4.15
CA SER A 872 -29.41 12.22 -4.50
C SER A 872 -29.66 12.17 -6.01
N PRO A 873 -30.93 12.11 -6.46
CA PRO A 873 -31.25 12.21 -7.88
C PRO A 873 -30.82 13.56 -8.46
N SER A 874 -30.42 13.57 -9.73
CA SER A 874 -30.02 14.76 -10.48
C SER A 874 -30.82 14.89 -11.77
N PHE A 875 -31.04 16.12 -12.24
CA PHE A 875 -31.88 16.39 -13.40
C PHE A 875 -31.09 16.96 -14.57
N LEU A 876 -31.54 16.64 -15.79
CA LEU A 876 -31.04 17.21 -17.03
C LEU A 876 -32.20 17.38 -18.02
N ASP A 877 -32.39 18.61 -18.48
CA ASP A 877 -33.28 18.89 -19.60
C ASP A 877 -32.50 18.72 -20.90
N TYR A 878 -32.91 17.76 -21.73
CA TYR A 878 -32.23 17.44 -22.98
C TYR A 878 -33.23 16.87 -23.99
N ASP A 879 -33.18 17.35 -25.24
CA ASP A 879 -34.07 16.94 -26.33
C ASP A 879 -35.57 16.92 -25.95
N ASN A 880 -36.08 18.03 -25.39
CA ASN A 880 -37.48 18.18 -24.98
C ASN A 880 -37.99 17.15 -23.94
N SER A 881 -37.08 16.57 -23.16
CA SER A 881 -37.42 15.73 -22.01
C SER A 881 -36.57 16.12 -20.80
N CYS A 882 -37.02 15.72 -19.62
CA CYS A 882 -36.23 15.79 -18.39
C CYS A 882 -35.79 14.38 -17.99
N TYR A 883 -34.49 14.21 -17.79
CA TYR A 883 -33.86 12.96 -17.40
C TYR A 883 -33.40 13.01 -15.94
N ILE A 884 -33.49 11.87 -15.27
CA ILE A 884 -33.16 11.68 -13.86
C ILE A 884 -32.00 10.69 -13.78
N PHE A 885 -30.90 11.11 -13.16
CA PHE A 885 -29.70 10.30 -12.97
C PHE A 885 -29.46 9.97 -11.49
N PHE A 886 -29.09 8.72 -11.22
CA PHE A 886 -28.81 8.21 -9.88
C PHE A 886 -27.93 6.96 -9.95
N GLY A 887 -27.28 6.61 -8.83
CA GLY A 887 -26.47 5.42 -8.67
C GLY A 887 -26.96 4.52 -7.54
N ASP A 888 -26.61 3.24 -7.61
CA ASP A 888 -26.86 2.28 -6.53
C ASP A 888 -25.59 1.76 -5.85
N ASN A 889 -25.76 1.09 -4.71
CA ASN A 889 -24.68 0.50 -3.91
C ASN A 889 -24.10 -0.81 -4.50
N SER A 890 -24.50 -1.21 -5.72
CA SER A 890 -23.80 -2.24 -6.49
C SER A 890 -22.82 -1.66 -7.50
N GLY A 891 -22.82 -0.33 -7.66
CA GLY A 891 -21.98 0.39 -8.61
C GLY A 891 -22.65 0.61 -9.96
N MET A 892 -23.97 0.52 -10.05
CA MET A 892 -24.69 0.80 -11.29
C MET A 892 -25.08 2.29 -11.37
N LEU A 893 -24.83 2.91 -12.53
CA LEU A 893 -25.35 4.23 -12.91
C LEU A 893 -26.63 4.06 -13.73
N TYR A 894 -27.69 4.78 -13.37
CA TYR A 894 -28.98 4.79 -14.05
C TYR A 894 -29.30 6.17 -14.63
N GLY A 895 -29.98 6.15 -15.77
CA GLY A 895 -30.64 7.31 -16.37
C GLY A 895 -32.04 6.92 -16.79
N ILE A 896 -33.05 7.63 -16.29
CA ILE A 896 -34.47 7.43 -16.62
C ILE A 896 -35.11 8.74 -17.08
N ASP A 897 -36.18 8.71 -17.86
CA ASP A 897 -37.00 9.89 -18.11
C ASP A 897 -37.91 10.21 -16.90
N TYR A 898 -38.54 11.39 -16.91
CA TYR A 898 -39.47 11.81 -15.87
C TYR A 898 -40.77 10.97 -15.78
N HIS A 899 -40.99 10.01 -16.68
CA HIS A 899 -42.05 9.00 -16.61
C HIS A 899 -41.58 7.67 -16.01
N GLY A 900 -40.30 7.54 -15.68
CA GLY A 900 -39.70 6.33 -15.11
C GLY A 900 -39.20 5.31 -16.13
N ASN A 901 -39.10 5.68 -17.41
CA ASN A 901 -38.56 4.79 -18.46
C ASN A 901 -37.04 4.89 -18.53
N LEU A 902 -36.37 3.74 -18.61
CA LEU A 902 -34.92 3.63 -18.72
C LEU A 902 -34.39 4.13 -20.07
N LEU A 903 -33.31 4.91 -20.03
CA LEU A 903 -32.63 5.39 -21.23
C LEU A 903 -31.90 4.25 -21.96
N PRO A 904 -31.81 4.25 -23.30
CA PRO A 904 -31.24 3.14 -24.07
C PRO A 904 -29.80 2.72 -23.71
N SER A 905 -28.96 3.64 -23.25
CA SER A 905 -27.56 3.39 -22.88
C SER A 905 -27.36 3.02 -21.40
N PHE A 906 -28.44 2.94 -20.62
CA PHE A 906 -28.40 2.69 -19.18
C PHE A 906 -29.08 1.35 -18.82
N PRO A 907 -28.73 0.74 -17.67
CA PRO A 907 -27.71 1.19 -16.73
C PRO A 907 -26.28 0.87 -17.18
N ILE A 908 -25.30 1.56 -16.58
CA ILE A 908 -23.87 1.36 -16.81
C ILE A 908 -23.23 0.81 -15.53
N ASP A 909 -22.49 -0.29 -15.63
CA ASP A 909 -21.75 -0.88 -14.52
C ASP A 909 -20.41 -0.14 -14.33
N ILE A 910 -20.30 0.62 -13.25
CA ILE A 910 -19.09 1.35 -12.85
C ILE A 910 -18.14 0.44 -12.05
N GLY A 911 -18.66 -0.62 -11.43
CA GLY A 911 -17.89 -1.53 -10.58
C GLY A 911 -17.54 -0.99 -9.18
N SER A 912 -18.02 0.21 -8.83
CA SER A 912 -17.74 0.90 -7.56
C SER A 912 -18.89 1.85 -7.19
N ASN A 913 -19.16 2.01 -5.89
CA ASN A 913 -20.26 2.85 -5.41
C ASN A 913 -20.06 4.31 -5.80
N ILE A 914 -21.12 4.92 -6.33
CA ILE A 914 -21.16 6.34 -6.68
C ILE A 914 -21.45 7.16 -5.42
N ILE A 915 -20.65 8.20 -5.18
CA ILE A 915 -20.71 8.97 -3.95
C ILE A 915 -21.65 10.16 -4.07
N LYS A 916 -22.63 10.23 -3.15
CA LYS A 916 -23.58 11.35 -2.91
C LYS A 916 -24.50 11.75 -4.07
N SER A 917 -24.00 12.10 -5.24
CA SER A 917 -24.78 12.63 -6.37
C SER A 917 -23.94 12.64 -7.64
N ILE A 918 -24.60 12.44 -8.78
CA ILE A 918 -24.06 12.76 -10.10
C ILE A 918 -24.24 14.26 -10.33
N VAL A 919 -23.25 14.94 -10.90
CA VAL A 919 -23.41 16.31 -11.41
C VAL A 919 -23.30 16.32 -12.92
N ILE A 920 -23.84 17.35 -13.55
CA ILE A 920 -24.02 17.40 -15.00
C ILE A 920 -23.48 18.74 -15.50
N SER A 921 -22.73 18.71 -16.60
CA SER A 921 -22.20 19.88 -17.28
C SER A 921 -21.79 19.50 -18.70
N ASP A 922 -21.71 20.46 -19.61
CA ASP A 922 -21.08 20.28 -20.92
C ASP A 922 -19.60 20.66 -20.79
N LEU A 923 -18.69 19.68 -20.81
CA LEU A 923 -17.26 19.88 -20.54
C LEU A 923 -16.46 20.27 -21.79
N ASP A 924 -17.02 20.17 -23.00
CA ASP A 924 -16.30 20.46 -24.25
C ASP A 924 -17.09 21.30 -25.28
N LEU A 925 -18.25 21.85 -24.89
CA LEU A 925 -19.13 22.69 -25.69
C LEU A 925 -19.66 22.02 -26.97
N ASP A 926 -19.79 20.69 -26.95
CA ASP A 926 -20.33 19.92 -28.07
C ASP A 926 -21.87 19.76 -28.03
N TYR A 927 -22.53 20.33 -27.00
CA TYR A 927 -23.96 20.20 -26.68
C TYR A 927 -24.39 18.78 -26.28
N ILE A 928 -23.45 17.89 -25.95
CA ILE A 928 -23.72 16.56 -25.41
C ILE A 928 -23.21 16.56 -23.96
N PRO A 929 -24.09 16.71 -22.95
CA PRO A 929 -23.65 16.89 -21.58
C PRO A 929 -23.01 15.64 -20.96
N GLU A 930 -22.02 15.86 -20.11
CA GLU A 930 -21.35 14.87 -19.28
C GLU A 930 -22.01 14.70 -17.91
N LEU A 931 -22.02 13.46 -17.44
CA LEU A 931 -22.39 13.00 -16.12
C LEU A 931 -21.11 12.74 -15.32
N ILE A 932 -20.84 13.59 -14.34
CA ILE A 932 -19.60 13.60 -13.56
C ILE A 932 -19.84 13.12 -12.13
N PHE A 933 -19.01 12.19 -11.64
CA PHE A 933 -19.10 11.65 -10.29
C PHE A 933 -17.82 10.96 -9.81
N GLY A 934 -17.60 10.99 -8.49
CA GLY A 934 -16.53 10.24 -7.83
C GLY A 934 -17.03 8.93 -7.21
N THR A 935 -16.14 7.95 -7.06
CA THR A 935 -16.46 6.62 -6.51
C THR A 935 -15.71 6.31 -5.19
N GLU A 936 -16.17 5.27 -4.49
CA GLU A 936 -15.48 4.72 -3.30
C GLU A 936 -14.09 4.14 -3.62
N SER A 937 -13.83 3.73 -4.86
CA SER A 937 -12.50 3.23 -5.28
C SER A 937 -11.48 4.35 -5.49
N GLY A 938 -11.93 5.61 -5.54
CA GLY A 938 -11.08 6.76 -5.81
C GLY A 938 -11.04 7.20 -7.26
N ASP A 939 -11.99 6.74 -8.08
CA ASP A 939 -12.06 7.10 -9.50
C ASP A 939 -13.00 8.29 -9.70
N MET A 940 -12.56 9.30 -10.45
CA MET A 940 -13.41 10.36 -10.98
C MET A 940 -13.83 9.97 -12.39
N HIS A 941 -15.13 9.86 -12.64
CA HIS A 941 -15.70 9.51 -13.94
C HIS A 941 -16.40 10.71 -14.57
N ALA A 942 -16.36 10.75 -15.90
CA ALA A 942 -17.30 11.51 -16.71
C ALA A 942 -17.77 10.65 -17.89
N PHE A 943 -19.09 10.58 -18.09
CA PHE A 943 -19.73 9.91 -19.22
C PHE A 943 -20.72 10.85 -19.87
N ASN A 944 -20.75 10.94 -21.18
CA ASN A 944 -21.82 11.70 -21.83
C ASN A 944 -23.19 11.02 -21.67
N ILE A 945 -24.28 11.74 -21.97
CA ILE A 945 -25.65 11.22 -21.88
C ILE A 945 -25.89 9.93 -22.71
N HIS A 946 -25.05 9.65 -23.70
CA HIS A 946 -25.13 8.45 -24.53
C HIS A 946 -24.35 7.26 -23.94
N GLY A 947 -23.73 7.41 -22.76
CA GLY A 947 -22.97 6.38 -22.06
C GLY A 947 -21.54 6.19 -22.58
N MET A 948 -21.01 7.14 -23.35
CA MET A 948 -19.63 7.13 -23.80
C MET A 948 -18.75 7.84 -22.78
N THR A 949 -17.62 7.23 -22.40
CA THR A 949 -16.66 7.82 -21.47
C THR A 949 -16.01 9.05 -22.10
N TYR A 950 -15.93 10.14 -21.34
CA TYR A 950 -15.21 11.35 -21.73
C TYR A 950 -13.71 11.05 -21.88
N HIS A 951 -13.03 11.76 -22.77
CA HIS A 951 -11.61 11.54 -23.02
C HIS A 951 -10.78 11.74 -21.74
N GLN A 952 -9.74 10.93 -21.51
CA GLN A 952 -8.89 10.93 -20.30
C GLN A 952 -9.57 10.50 -18.98
N MET A 953 -10.81 10.02 -19.02
CA MET A 953 -11.52 9.47 -17.85
C MET A 953 -11.57 7.93 -17.87
N PRO A 954 -11.67 7.27 -16.69
CA PRO A 954 -11.62 7.88 -15.36
C PRO A 954 -10.22 8.36 -14.96
N ILE A 955 -10.17 9.39 -14.12
CA ILE A 955 -8.94 9.78 -13.41
C ILE A 955 -8.89 8.97 -12.11
N GLU A 956 -7.90 8.09 -12.01
CA GLU A 956 -7.64 7.28 -10.82
C GLU A 956 -6.93 8.11 -9.75
N TYR A 957 -7.47 8.10 -8.53
CA TYR A 957 -6.88 8.78 -7.39
C TYR A 957 -6.75 7.82 -6.20
N PRO A 958 -5.65 7.86 -5.40
CA PRO A 958 -5.40 6.86 -4.37
C PRO A 958 -6.37 6.90 -3.17
N PHE A 959 -7.24 7.91 -3.10
CA PHE A 959 -8.18 8.12 -2.00
C PHE A 959 -9.63 8.11 -2.50
N SER A 960 -10.49 7.37 -1.81
CA SER A 960 -11.94 7.35 -2.05
C SER A 960 -12.55 8.75 -2.01
N TYR A 961 -13.50 9.01 -2.91
CA TYR A 961 -14.31 10.24 -2.86
C TYR A 961 -15.33 10.19 -1.71
N TYR A 962 -15.66 11.34 -1.14
CA TYR A 962 -16.62 11.48 -0.04
C TYR A 962 -17.65 12.60 -0.28
N SER A 963 -17.39 13.49 -1.24
CA SER A 963 -18.33 14.54 -1.65
C SER A 963 -18.82 14.31 -3.09
N ALA A 964 -20.00 14.83 -3.42
CA ALA A 964 -20.36 15.02 -4.83
C ALA A 964 -19.47 16.11 -5.44
N PRO A 965 -19.11 16.02 -6.73
CA PRO A 965 -18.31 17.03 -7.40
C PRO A 965 -19.02 18.38 -7.51
N MET A 966 -18.24 19.40 -7.85
CA MET A 966 -18.70 20.70 -8.34
C MET A 966 -17.95 20.99 -9.64
N ILE A 967 -18.65 21.57 -10.61
CA ILE A 967 -18.06 22.03 -11.86
C ILE A 967 -18.00 23.57 -11.85
N TYR A 968 -16.81 24.14 -11.96
CA TYR A 968 -16.60 25.58 -11.88
C TYR A 968 -15.29 25.99 -12.56
N ASP A 969 -15.30 27.09 -13.33
CA ASP A 969 -14.11 27.75 -13.87
C ASP A 969 -13.39 28.51 -12.73
N LEU A 970 -12.40 27.85 -12.14
CA LEU A 970 -11.71 28.21 -10.92
C LEU A 970 -10.68 29.31 -11.15
N ASP A 971 -9.97 29.31 -12.27
CA ASP A 971 -8.91 30.28 -12.57
C ASP A 971 -9.25 31.31 -13.66
N ASN A 972 -10.48 31.26 -14.20
CA ASN A 972 -11.06 32.16 -15.20
C ASN A 972 -10.40 32.09 -16.58
N ASP A 973 -9.94 30.92 -17.00
CA ASP A 973 -9.38 30.71 -18.34
C ASP A 973 -10.41 30.21 -19.38
N SER A 974 -11.67 30.03 -18.96
CA SER A 974 -12.84 29.55 -19.73
C SER A 974 -12.93 28.04 -19.92
N ASP A 975 -12.02 27.29 -19.34
CA ASP A 975 -12.17 25.85 -19.16
C ASP A 975 -12.70 25.54 -17.74
N LEU A 976 -13.03 24.27 -17.47
CA LEU A 976 -13.85 23.93 -16.28
C LEU A 976 -13.12 22.95 -15.37
N GLU A 977 -13.11 23.27 -14.06
CA GLU A 977 -12.56 22.35 -13.06
C GLU A 977 -13.62 21.42 -12.48
N ILE A 978 -13.23 20.17 -12.27
CA ILE A 978 -13.95 19.19 -11.46
C ILE A 978 -13.39 19.20 -10.04
N ILE A 979 -14.14 19.76 -9.09
CA ILE A 979 -13.71 19.92 -7.70
C ILE A 979 -14.43 18.93 -6.79
N ALA A 980 -13.69 18.10 -6.05
CA ALA A 980 -14.28 17.11 -5.14
C ALA A 980 -13.41 16.77 -3.93
N GLY A 981 -14.06 16.55 -2.78
CA GLY A 981 -13.45 16.10 -1.53
C GLY A 981 -13.32 14.58 -1.45
N THR A 982 -12.20 14.14 -0.88
CA THR A 982 -11.83 12.74 -0.68
C THR A 982 -11.71 12.41 0.82
N SER A 983 -11.29 11.17 1.12
CA SER A 983 -10.97 10.76 2.49
C SER A 983 -9.82 11.55 3.14
N LEU A 984 -8.93 12.16 2.35
CA LEU A 984 -7.71 12.82 2.83
C LEU A 984 -7.27 14.03 1.99
N SER A 985 -8.10 14.53 1.07
CA SER A 985 -7.75 15.66 0.22
C SER A 985 -8.99 16.38 -0.34
N ILE A 986 -8.75 17.55 -0.93
CA ILE A 986 -9.62 18.12 -1.95
C ILE A 986 -8.86 18.16 -3.27
N ASN A 987 -9.50 17.68 -4.32
CA ASN A 987 -8.95 17.61 -5.67
C ASN A 987 -9.67 18.63 -6.55
N ALA A 988 -8.92 19.19 -7.49
CA ALA A 988 -9.45 19.98 -8.60
C ALA A 988 -8.74 19.48 -9.86
N PHE A 989 -9.53 19.06 -10.85
CA PHE A 989 -9.02 18.66 -12.16
C PHE A 989 -9.44 19.69 -13.20
N ASP A 990 -8.47 20.28 -13.86
CA ASP A 990 -8.60 21.25 -14.94
C ASP A 990 -8.83 20.48 -16.25
N ILE A 991 -9.99 20.72 -16.87
CA ILE A 991 -10.31 20.14 -18.18
C ILE A 991 -9.85 21.13 -19.22
N LYS A 992 -8.76 20.82 -19.95
CA LYS A 992 -8.11 21.70 -20.93
C LYS A 992 -8.91 21.98 -22.22
N GLN A 993 -10.24 22.05 -22.15
CA GLN A 993 -11.18 22.35 -23.23
C GLN A 993 -12.25 23.33 -22.73
N GLU A 994 -12.60 24.32 -23.56
CA GLU A 994 -13.68 25.26 -23.21
C GLU A 994 -14.99 24.51 -22.91
N GLY A 995 -15.64 24.84 -21.78
CA GLY A 995 -16.85 24.18 -21.29
C GLY A 995 -17.98 25.16 -20.91
N SER A 996 -19.15 24.63 -20.53
CA SER A 996 -20.26 25.41 -19.97
C SER A 996 -21.02 24.66 -18.87
N ASN A 997 -21.25 25.35 -17.76
CA ASN A 997 -22.11 24.91 -16.66
C ASN A 997 -23.48 25.62 -16.62
N VAL A 998 -23.79 26.44 -17.62
CA VAL A 998 -25.04 27.21 -17.71
C VAL A 998 -26.22 26.26 -17.93
N ASP A 999 -27.28 26.42 -17.14
CA ASP A 999 -28.52 25.62 -17.17
C ASP A 999 -28.32 24.12 -16.90
N TYR A 1000 -27.21 23.73 -16.25
CA TYR A 1000 -26.93 22.35 -15.86
C TYR A 1000 -26.90 22.13 -14.34
N TRP A 1001 -27.11 20.88 -13.93
CA TRP A 1001 -27.00 20.41 -12.53
C TRP A 1001 -25.55 20.23 -12.09
N SER A 1002 -24.77 21.31 -12.16
CA SER A 1002 -23.30 21.33 -12.04
C SER A 1002 -22.76 21.19 -10.60
N MET A 1003 -23.64 21.08 -9.62
CA MET A 1003 -23.26 20.90 -8.22
C MET A 1003 -24.29 20.08 -7.43
N PHE A 1004 -23.89 19.66 -6.23
CA PHE A 1004 -24.77 18.90 -5.33
C PHE A 1004 -26.11 19.61 -5.08
N ARG A 1005 -27.23 18.93 -5.37
CA ARG A 1005 -28.61 19.47 -5.24
C ARG A 1005 -28.94 20.64 -6.18
N GLY A 1006 -28.22 20.79 -7.29
CA GLY A 1006 -28.59 21.62 -8.43
C GLY A 1006 -28.29 23.12 -8.29
N ASP A 1007 -28.31 23.66 -7.07
CA ASP A 1007 -28.08 25.09 -6.85
C ASP A 1007 -27.31 25.41 -5.56
N HIS A 1008 -26.92 26.67 -5.43
CA HIS A 1008 -26.21 27.21 -4.25
C HIS A 1008 -27.04 27.16 -2.97
N MET A 1009 -28.37 27.25 -3.07
CA MET A 1009 -29.29 27.19 -1.94
C MET A 1009 -29.49 25.75 -1.43
N ARG A 1010 -28.98 24.76 -2.18
CA ARG A 1010 -29.18 23.32 -1.96
C ARG A 1010 -30.66 22.96 -1.91
N SER A 1011 -31.49 23.62 -2.72
CA SER A 1011 -32.96 23.44 -2.72
C SER A 1011 -33.37 22.04 -3.19
N GLY A 1012 -32.60 21.45 -4.13
CA GLY A 1012 -32.96 20.20 -4.80
C GLY A 1012 -34.23 20.30 -5.63
N PHE A 1013 -34.55 21.50 -6.12
CA PHE A 1013 -35.69 21.80 -6.98
C PHE A 1013 -35.25 21.98 -8.43
N HIS A 1014 -36.02 21.45 -9.38
CA HIS A 1014 -35.82 21.63 -10.82
C HIS A 1014 -37.14 21.94 -11.50
N VAL A 1015 -37.11 22.85 -12.48
CA VAL A 1015 -38.28 23.18 -13.30
C VAL A 1015 -38.01 22.72 -14.71
N PHE A 1016 -38.84 21.80 -15.19
CA PHE A 1016 -38.86 21.40 -16.59
C PHE A 1016 -40.13 21.91 -17.25
N THR A 1017 -39.98 22.66 -18.34
CA THR A 1017 -41.09 23.07 -19.20
C THR A 1017 -40.89 22.44 -20.57
N PRO A 1018 -41.70 21.44 -20.96
CA PRO A 1018 -41.68 20.90 -22.31
C PRO A 1018 -41.84 22.02 -23.34
N LEU A 1019 -40.98 22.02 -24.36
CA LEU A 1019 -41.09 22.89 -25.54
C LEU A 1019 -42.41 22.64 -26.28
N CYS A 1020 -42.91 21.39 -26.27
CA CYS A 1020 -44.16 20.98 -26.91
C CYS A 1020 -44.77 19.71 -26.31
N GLU A 1021 -46.06 19.48 -26.58
CA GLU A 1021 -46.71 18.18 -26.41
C GLU A 1021 -46.73 17.42 -27.74
N TYR A 1022 -46.12 16.24 -27.80
CA TYR A 1022 -46.03 15.45 -29.04
C TYR A 1022 -47.43 15.17 -29.61
N GLY A 1023 -47.67 15.61 -30.83
CA GLY A 1023 -48.92 15.43 -31.56
C GLY A 1023 -49.97 16.53 -31.36
N ASP A 1024 -49.85 17.42 -30.38
CA ASP A 1024 -50.70 18.61 -30.26
C ASP A 1024 -50.07 19.78 -31.02
N ILE A 1025 -50.13 19.69 -32.34
CA ILE A 1025 -49.46 20.61 -33.25
C ILE A 1025 -50.11 22.00 -33.20
N ASN A 1026 -51.40 22.08 -32.90
CA ASN A 1026 -52.11 23.35 -32.86
C ASN A 1026 -52.18 23.98 -31.46
N THR A 1027 -51.61 23.33 -30.45
CA THR A 1027 -51.49 23.79 -29.05
C THR A 1027 -52.83 24.07 -28.37
N ASP A 1028 -53.88 23.31 -28.72
CA ASP A 1028 -55.20 23.42 -28.08
C ASP A 1028 -55.44 22.43 -26.94
N GLY A 1029 -54.44 21.60 -26.64
CA GLY A 1029 -54.45 20.55 -25.63
C GLY A 1029 -55.22 19.30 -26.05
N ASN A 1030 -55.57 19.13 -27.33
CA ASN A 1030 -56.20 17.92 -27.83
C ASN A 1030 -55.51 17.42 -29.10
N ILE A 1031 -55.00 16.19 -29.05
CA ILE A 1031 -54.48 15.51 -30.23
C ILE A 1031 -55.67 14.99 -31.07
N ASP A 1032 -56.03 15.72 -32.12
CA ASP A 1032 -57.16 15.40 -32.99
C ASP A 1032 -56.90 15.64 -34.50
N ILE A 1033 -57.97 15.60 -35.31
CA ILE A 1033 -57.83 15.73 -36.76
C ILE A 1033 -57.38 17.12 -37.22
N LEU A 1034 -57.47 18.14 -36.36
CA LEU A 1034 -56.96 19.48 -36.60
C LEU A 1034 -55.43 19.49 -36.61
N ASP A 1035 -54.77 18.69 -35.77
CA ASP A 1035 -53.31 18.54 -35.76
C ASP A 1035 -52.81 17.89 -37.05
N ILE A 1036 -53.51 16.88 -37.55
CA ILE A 1036 -53.20 16.28 -38.86
C ILE A 1036 -53.27 17.33 -39.97
N LEU A 1037 -54.24 18.24 -39.92
CA LEU A 1037 -54.37 19.29 -40.94
C LEU A 1037 -53.20 20.27 -40.89
N GLU A 1038 -52.75 20.62 -39.69
CA GLU A 1038 -51.62 21.52 -39.48
C GLU A 1038 -50.30 20.86 -39.90
N GLN A 1039 -50.09 19.59 -39.56
CA GLN A 1039 -48.94 18.81 -40.01
C GLN A 1039 -48.87 18.70 -41.54
N ILE A 1040 -50.02 18.46 -42.20
CA ILE A 1040 -50.10 18.45 -43.67
C ILE A 1040 -49.77 19.85 -44.24
N ASN A 1041 -50.16 20.93 -43.56
CA ASN A 1041 -49.78 22.29 -43.97
C ASN A 1041 -48.26 22.51 -43.89
N PHE A 1042 -47.59 21.96 -42.88
CA PHE A 1042 -46.13 22.00 -42.79
C PHE A 1042 -45.46 21.19 -43.91
N ILE A 1043 -45.89 19.93 -44.13
CA ILE A 1043 -45.35 19.06 -45.18
C ILE A 1043 -45.54 19.66 -46.59
N LEU A 1044 -46.61 20.42 -46.81
CA LEU A 1044 -46.91 21.08 -48.08
C LEU A 1044 -46.29 22.48 -48.22
N ASP A 1045 -45.48 22.92 -47.25
CA ASP A 1045 -44.90 24.28 -47.17
C ASP A 1045 -45.96 25.39 -47.24
N ILE A 1046 -47.16 25.15 -46.73
CA ILE A 1046 -48.27 26.12 -46.68
C ILE A 1046 -48.08 27.07 -45.49
N VAL A 1047 -47.60 26.54 -44.36
CA VAL A 1047 -47.28 27.26 -43.13
C VAL A 1047 -45.86 26.89 -42.73
N THR A 1048 -45.10 27.85 -42.21
CA THR A 1048 -43.75 27.61 -41.67
C THR A 1048 -43.88 27.30 -40.18
N PRO A 1049 -43.48 26.10 -39.71
CA PRO A 1049 -43.59 25.73 -38.31
C PRO A 1049 -42.60 26.54 -37.44
N SER A 1050 -43.01 26.87 -36.22
CA SER A 1050 -42.14 27.34 -35.14
C SER A 1050 -41.39 26.17 -34.48
N GLU A 1051 -40.47 26.44 -33.56
CA GLU A 1051 -39.71 25.37 -32.87
C GLU A 1051 -40.62 24.42 -32.07
N SER A 1052 -41.64 24.95 -31.39
CA SER A 1052 -42.65 24.13 -30.72
C SER A 1052 -43.50 23.32 -31.72
N ASP A 1053 -43.78 23.88 -32.89
CA ASP A 1053 -44.54 23.17 -33.93
C ASP A 1053 -43.71 22.04 -34.54
N ILE A 1054 -42.39 22.24 -34.72
CA ILE A 1054 -41.47 21.20 -35.20
C ILE A 1054 -41.41 20.07 -34.19
N CYS A 1055 -41.18 20.41 -32.93
CA CYS A 1055 -41.17 19.50 -31.79
C CYS A 1055 -42.47 18.66 -31.74
N ALA A 1056 -43.66 19.29 -31.82
CA ALA A 1056 -44.93 18.58 -31.74
C ALA A 1056 -45.20 17.69 -32.96
N SER A 1057 -44.58 18.03 -34.11
CA SER A 1057 -44.82 17.38 -35.40
C SER A 1057 -43.86 16.25 -35.71
N ASP A 1058 -42.68 16.20 -35.11
CA ASP A 1058 -41.65 15.20 -35.38
C ASP A 1058 -41.81 13.97 -34.47
N LEU A 1059 -42.81 13.14 -34.77
CA LEU A 1059 -43.21 12.04 -33.89
C LEU A 1059 -42.26 10.82 -33.91
N ASN A 1060 -41.19 10.88 -34.69
CA ASN A 1060 -40.18 9.84 -34.76
C ASN A 1060 -38.77 10.35 -34.40
N ASP A 1061 -38.66 11.62 -33.98
CA ASP A 1061 -37.42 12.32 -33.64
C ASP A 1061 -36.32 12.23 -34.73
N ASP A 1062 -36.68 12.21 -36.02
CA ASP A 1062 -35.72 12.19 -37.13
C ASP A 1062 -35.35 13.60 -37.68
N SER A 1063 -35.87 14.63 -37.03
CA SER A 1063 -35.75 16.06 -37.37
C SER A 1063 -36.42 16.45 -38.69
N ASN A 1064 -37.23 15.58 -39.31
CA ASN A 1064 -37.98 15.89 -40.53
C ASN A 1064 -39.47 15.67 -40.33
N ILE A 1065 -40.27 16.72 -40.58
CA ILE A 1065 -41.72 16.58 -40.63
C ILE A 1065 -42.13 16.03 -42.00
N ASP A 1066 -42.50 14.75 -42.05
CA ASP A 1066 -42.90 14.07 -43.27
C ASP A 1066 -44.20 13.24 -43.15
N LEU A 1067 -44.51 12.47 -44.20
CA LEU A 1067 -45.75 11.68 -44.25
C LEU A 1067 -45.78 10.58 -43.19
N LEU A 1068 -44.62 10.09 -42.74
CA LEU A 1068 -44.47 9.12 -41.67
C LEU A 1068 -44.99 9.70 -40.36
N ASP A 1069 -44.67 10.94 -40.04
CA ASP A 1069 -45.15 11.60 -38.82
C ASP A 1069 -46.66 11.81 -38.86
N SER A 1070 -47.22 12.15 -40.03
CA SER A 1070 -48.68 12.14 -40.21
C SER A 1070 -49.31 10.77 -39.99
N ILE A 1071 -48.63 9.67 -40.33
CA ILE A 1071 -49.11 8.32 -40.05
C ILE A 1071 -49.03 8.00 -38.56
N LEU A 1072 -47.95 8.42 -37.88
CA LEU A 1072 -47.78 8.26 -36.44
C LEU A 1072 -48.84 9.06 -35.67
N LEU A 1073 -49.11 10.30 -36.09
CA LEU A 1073 -50.15 11.15 -35.51
C LEU A 1073 -51.54 10.53 -35.68
N ILE A 1074 -51.85 9.99 -36.86
CA ILE A 1074 -53.10 9.24 -37.08
C ILE A 1074 -53.21 8.03 -36.14
N ASN A 1075 -52.10 7.33 -35.87
CA ASN A 1075 -52.10 6.20 -34.95
C ASN A 1075 -52.34 6.64 -33.51
N LEU A 1076 -51.75 7.75 -33.06
CA LEU A 1076 -52.01 8.39 -31.77
C LEU A 1076 -53.50 8.72 -31.62
N ILE A 1077 -54.11 9.34 -32.62
CA ILE A 1077 -55.53 9.72 -32.59
C ILE A 1077 -56.49 8.50 -32.56
N ILE A 1078 -56.12 7.42 -33.26
CA ILE A 1078 -56.98 6.22 -33.37
C ILE A 1078 -56.80 5.27 -32.18
N ASN A 1079 -55.61 5.28 -31.54
CA ASN A 1079 -55.30 4.52 -30.34
C ASN A 1079 -54.81 5.46 -29.23
N PRO A 1080 -55.69 6.34 -28.71
CA PRO A 1080 -55.34 7.32 -27.69
C PRO A 1080 -55.02 6.66 -26.34
#